data_AF-A0A6J2RFM7-F1
#
_entry.id   AF-A0A6J2RFM7-F1
#
_cell.length_a   1.000
_cell.length_b   1.000
_cell.length_c   1.000
_cell.angle_alpha   90.00
_cell.angle_beta   90.00
_cell.angle_gamma   90.00
#
_symmetry.space_group_name_H-M   'P 1'
#
loop_
_entity.id
_entity.type
_entity.pdbx_description
1 polymer ?
#
loop_
_entity_poly.entity_id
_entity_poly.type
_entity_poly.pdbx_seq_one_letter_code
_entity_poly.pdbx_strand_id
1 'polypeptide(L)'
;MDAIFNTLQQFRLESYYKQFVQFGVKDARDFLDSVTDEDLDNIGLSHVEKNRFSAMKSFIQRLRAPEHPVQTVTPVQKSLEPFFLQYTYPKCLQPKQITDMNPAVDTVEDLMLRIGHLESVGNSKGVCLYTVDGMPLTDDPFFNTWSLKDRHIENGADIYAIFTPKENLKQAPQIPNREVAKTYGGDVVRCHIMLKGDFEVTVKLASDTITSLRLKLANESGIPAHVLHYKGEHSGGDTLQSCGISEGSTVDFSLSTFSEKTFHDETFFFNDFLPSVPQTQKGISVFLSSLYVLKSNSMQQSNLISYIRKLTGCHPLAQSLHQMLCRNETVTRNQKIAVVEGLYILFRELLPQRGRQQEEKVIKDLDVFENSQYCWAHLISESKKEAGHHENYAPITLSSEDDSRFSEPVRVPGVPGAFERAYVRQKMKDGEKIPNCTEEVLRETSIQRANDIEKVLLSLPPSMRTYALWIHPDKTTGQNFQINKEKTFGSMVEELKSPHNQYLNVTPPLSLKALGHENCLVLLSEDNVGVYVGKDKCSPEMIMVHDCLDGKDKTVDLNLLAVRTGDHGDDRTFVITRTPKEAIVVLIDTSSSMEEQRYAGAEIKKINAVKELFDNFATRTMAYDFYHVISLVKFNSVVKVLHTFTENLETFKEHMRNIEASGCTLLYDALRRGASELEKVKTRFPDCRLRIICLTDGDDSGSCIEPDAVTAKLLKSNIIVDSILLGDVEKTNNMLHGISNATGGCCFKPETTKDGLRLFEIETVLSLEQRKLKEELDPSSISQSSLSKIFATHAYDECPETSLPSQINSKVTATESALKKNMKKLKKRGFLEKDKRVLEELKSLHCNPHPYFRVFPSESDFTFWRILMQGPPDTPYRKGAFELYCQFGPDYPVKPPVIRFVTQVYHCNVNSVGRICHNIFDRNYNAHITMREILEAVYGLLIIPEPEDPLDSILAEEFLTNRETYEREAEKHTQETAGKSLDDMEKELVEPVPQFVPQHLICPLTKKMFVDPMKTVYGTVYERKAIEEHLKQNQYDPTAGPGHELKMSDIRADQDMKKMVMDHRSRQIQFDVTTV
;
A
#
# COMPACT_ATOMS: atom_id res chain seq x y z
N MET A 1 -26.94 -1.48 -44.01
CA MET A 1 -27.23 -2.65 -43.16
C MET A 1 -26.77 -2.42 -41.73
N ASP A 2 -25.52 -2.00 -41.50
CA ASP A 2 -25.01 -1.73 -40.13
C ASP A 2 -25.79 -0.65 -39.36
N ALA A 3 -26.30 0.38 -40.04
CA ALA A 3 -27.09 1.45 -39.39
C ALA A 3 -28.42 0.97 -38.78
N ILE A 4 -29.13 0.02 -39.43
CA ILE A 4 -30.39 -0.54 -38.92
C ILE A 4 -30.09 -1.40 -37.69
N PHE A 5 -29.09 -2.27 -37.78
CA PHE A 5 -28.69 -3.15 -36.70
C PHE A 5 -28.25 -2.34 -35.46
N ASN A 6 -27.42 -1.31 -35.66
CA ASN A 6 -26.97 -0.42 -34.57
C ASN A 6 -28.15 0.33 -33.93
N THR A 7 -29.13 0.78 -34.72
CA THR A 7 -30.33 1.47 -34.21
C THR A 7 -31.19 0.51 -33.36
N LEU A 8 -31.41 -0.72 -33.83
CA LEU A 8 -32.16 -1.72 -33.07
C LEU A 8 -31.42 -2.15 -31.80
N GLN A 9 -30.10 -2.35 -31.88
CA GLN A 9 -29.25 -2.67 -30.74
C GLN A 9 -29.31 -1.58 -29.67
N GLN A 10 -29.39 -0.32 -30.09
CA GLN A 10 -29.54 0.81 -29.18
C GLN A 10 -30.83 0.73 -28.34
N PHE A 11 -31.90 0.13 -28.85
CA PHE A 11 -33.16 -0.02 -28.11
C PHE A 11 -33.38 -1.45 -27.58
N ARG A 12 -32.35 -2.31 -27.63
CA ARG A 12 -32.42 -3.72 -27.24
C ARG A 12 -33.47 -4.51 -28.03
N LEU A 13 -33.51 -4.28 -29.34
CA LEU A 13 -34.41 -4.89 -30.32
C LEU A 13 -33.63 -5.62 -31.44
N GLU A 14 -32.32 -5.81 -31.28
CA GLU A 14 -31.43 -6.43 -32.27
C GLU A 14 -31.80 -7.88 -32.61
N SER A 15 -32.43 -8.60 -31.67
CA SER A 15 -32.96 -9.95 -31.89
C SER A 15 -34.00 -10.00 -33.00
N TYR A 16 -34.70 -8.89 -33.25
CA TYR A 16 -35.74 -8.75 -34.26
C TYR A 16 -35.22 -8.23 -35.62
N TYR A 17 -33.90 -8.00 -35.76
CA TYR A 17 -33.29 -7.45 -36.98
C TYR A 17 -33.67 -8.21 -38.25
N LYS A 18 -33.61 -9.54 -38.23
CA LYS A 18 -33.95 -10.38 -39.39
C LYS A 18 -35.43 -10.25 -39.78
N GLN A 19 -36.32 -10.12 -38.80
CA GLN A 19 -37.75 -9.97 -39.03
C GLN A 19 -38.04 -8.59 -39.63
N PHE A 20 -37.48 -7.51 -39.09
CA PHE A 20 -37.64 -6.16 -39.66
C PHE A 20 -37.12 -6.06 -41.11
N VAL A 21 -35.98 -6.70 -41.42
CA VAL A 21 -35.48 -6.77 -42.80
C VAL A 21 -36.42 -7.57 -43.72
N GLN A 22 -37.03 -8.65 -43.22
CA GLN A 22 -38.06 -9.41 -43.96
C GLN A 22 -39.35 -8.59 -44.19
N PHE A 23 -39.69 -7.70 -43.26
CA PHE A 23 -40.79 -6.73 -43.39
C PHE A 23 -40.48 -5.55 -44.32
N GLY A 24 -39.33 -5.55 -44.99
CA GLY A 24 -38.99 -4.57 -46.01
C GLY A 24 -38.30 -3.31 -45.49
N VAL A 25 -37.87 -3.29 -44.21
CA VAL A 25 -37.05 -2.21 -43.64
C VAL A 25 -35.65 -2.25 -44.26
N LYS A 26 -35.36 -1.26 -45.11
CA LYS A 26 -34.09 -1.08 -45.82
C LYS A 26 -33.27 0.08 -45.26
N ASP A 27 -33.92 1.06 -44.65
CA ASP A 27 -33.27 2.12 -43.88
C ASP A 27 -34.07 2.53 -42.63
N ALA A 28 -33.47 3.34 -41.76
CA ALA A 28 -34.09 3.71 -40.48
C ALA A 28 -35.43 4.46 -40.65
N ARG A 29 -35.70 5.04 -41.83
CA ARG A 29 -36.96 5.71 -42.15
C ARG A 29 -38.13 4.74 -42.28
N ASP A 30 -37.87 3.53 -42.76
CA ASP A 30 -38.91 2.51 -42.92
C ASP A 30 -39.53 2.10 -41.57
N PHE A 31 -38.82 2.30 -40.45
CA PHE A 31 -39.40 2.08 -39.11
C PHE A 31 -40.53 3.07 -38.77
N LEU A 32 -40.48 4.29 -39.30
CA LEU A 32 -41.52 5.29 -39.08
C LEU A 32 -42.69 5.11 -40.04
N ASP A 33 -42.38 4.90 -41.32
CA ASP A 33 -43.33 5.02 -42.40
C ASP A 33 -43.95 3.66 -42.81
N SER A 34 -43.26 2.55 -42.55
CA SER A 34 -43.60 1.22 -43.09
C SER A 34 -43.94 0.16 -42.02
N VAL A 35 -43.73 0.44 -40.73
CA VAL A 35 -44.00 -0.52 -39.63
C VAL A 35 -45.21 -0.07 -38.81
N THR A 36 -46.31 -0.80 -38.89
CA THR A 36 -47.57 -0.54 -38.16
C THR A 36 -47.61 -1.27 -36.81
N ASP A 37 -48.55 -0.91 -35.93
CA ASP A 37 -48.74 -1.61 -34.66
C ASP A 37 -49.14 -3.08 -34.84
N GLU A 38 -49.86 -3.39 -35.94
CA GLU A 38 -50.23 -4.75 -36.33
C GLU A 38 -49.00 -5.58 -36.76
N ASP A 39 -48.01 -4.97 -37.42
CA ASP A 39 -46.74 -5.62 -37.74
C ASP A 39 -45.93 -5.96 -36.48
N LEU A 40 -45.97 -5.09 -35.45
CA LEU A 40 -45.30 -5.33 -34.16
C LEU A 40 -45.94 -6.49 -33.39
N ASP A 41 -47.27 -6.62 -33.48
CA ASP A 41 -48.01 -7.78 -32.96
C ASP A 41 -47.63 -9.07 -33.70
N ASN A 42 -47.53 -9.02 -35.03
CA ASN A 42 -47.16 -10.17 -35.86
C ASN A 42 -45.71 -10.65 -35.64
N ILE A 43 -44.80 -9.73 -35.30
CA ILE A 43 -43.41 -10.06 -34.93
C ILE A 43 -43.33 -10.61 -33.49
N GLY A 44 -44.38 -10.43 -32.69
CA GLY A 44 -44.49 -10.99 -31.33
C GLY A 44 -43.82 -10.16 -30.24
N LEU A 45 -43.69 -8.83 -30.42
CA LEU A 45 -43.08 -7.96 -29.41
C LEU A 45 -43.94 -7.91 -28.15
N SER A 46 -43.32 -8.11 -26.98
CA SER A 46 -43.97 -7.88 -25.69
C SER A 46 -44.34 -6.41 -25.48
N HIS A 47 -45.21 -6.12 -24.51
CA HIS A 47 -45.59 -4.74 -24.17
C HIS A 47 -44.38 -3.84 -23.83
N VAL A 48 -43.36 -4.40 -23.16
CA VAL A 48 -42.11 -3.68 -22.84
C VAL A 48 -41.28 -3.41 -24.10
N GLU A 49 -41.23 -4.35 -25.03
CA GLU A 49 -40.51 -4.19 -26.30
C GLU A 49 -41.24 -3.24 -27.26
N LYS A 50 -42.57 -3.22 -27.27
CA LYS A 50 -43.35 -2.19 -27.98
C LYS A 50 -43.10 -0.79 -27.44
N ASN A 51 -42.95 -0.64 -26.12
CA ASN A 51 -42.55 0.64 -25.53
C ASN A 51 -41.12 1.04 -25.95
N ARG A 52 -40.18 0.09 -26.04
CA ARG A 52 -38.83 0.33 -26.59
C ARG A 52 -38.87 0.69 -28.07
N PHE A 53 -39.75 0.06 -28.85
CA PHE A 53 -39.94 0.36 -30.27
C PHE A 53 -40.59 1.74 -30.48
N SER A 54 -41.53 2.12 -29.63
CA SER A 54 -42.12 3.48 -29.60
C SER A 54 -41.07 4.53 -29.22
N ALA A 55 -40.21 4.25 -28.25
CA ALA A 55 -39.07 5.09 -27.91
C ALA A 55 -38.06 5.18 -29.07
N MET A 56 -37.83 4.09 -29.80
CA MET A 56 -37.00 4.05 -31.01
C MET A 56 -37.61 4.89 -32.13
N LYS A 57 -38.92 4.77 -32.41
CA LYS A 57 -39.63 5.63 -33.36
C LYS A 57 -39.49 7.10 -32.98
N SER A 58 -39.74 7.43 -31.72
CA SER A 58 -39.58 8.80 -31.21
C SER A 58 -38.15 9.31 -31.39
N PHE A 59 -37.14 8.47 -31.15
CA PHE A 59 -35.73 8.80 -31.38
C PHE A 59 -35.41 9.02 -32.86
N ILE A 60 -35.85 8.15 -33.76
CA ILE A 60 -35.66 8.30 -35.21
C ILE A 60 -36.37 9.56 -35.72
N GLN A 61 -37.54 9.88 -35.14
CA GLN A 61 -38.30 11.07 -35.47
C GLN A 61 -37.60 12.36 -35.00
N ARG A 62 -37.00 12.35 -33.80
CA ARG A 62 -36.17 13.46 -33.28
C ARG A 62 -34.87 13.68 -34.05
N LEU A 63 -34.37 12.68 -34.78
CA LEU A 63 -33.22 12.84 -35.67
C LEU A 63 -33.54 13.55 -36.99
N ARG A 64 -34.79 14.02 -37.20
CA ARG A 64 -35.27 14.70 -38.42
C ARG A 64 -35.84 16.09 -38.15
N ALA A 65 -35.67 17.01 -39.11
CA ALA A 65 -36.64 18.07 -39.38
C ALA A 65 -37.83 17.53 -40.23
N PRO A 66 -39.07 18.02 -40.04
CA PRO A 66 -40.21 17.57 -40.85
C PRO A 66 -40.16 18.15 -42.28
N GLU A 67 -40.07 17.28 -43.29
CA GLU A 67 -40.53 17.65 -44.64
C GLU A 67 -42.06 17.57 -44.68
N HIS A 68 -42.70 18.59 -45.26
CA HIS A 68 -44.13 18.83 -45.24
C HIS A 68 -45.02 17.63 -45.62
N PRO A 69 -46.17 17.42 -44.93
CA PRO A 69 -47.26 16.68 -45.53
C PRO A 69 -47.86 17.54 -46.65
N VAL A 70 -47.82 17.01 -47.86
CA VAL A 70 -48.63 17.47 -48.98
C VAL A 70 -50.10 17.23 -48.62
N GLN A 71 -50.83 18.28 -48.21
CA GLN A 71 -52.12 18.67 -48.81
C GLN A 71 -52.83 19.81 -48.05
N THR A 72 -53.22 20.80 -48.86
CA THR A 72 -54.28 21.81 -48.69
C THR A 72 -53.96 23.21 -48.12
N VAL A 73 -54.08 24.17 -49.05
CA VAL A 73 -54.37 25.62 -48.95
C VAL A 73 -53.20 26.62 -48.87
N THR A 74 -52.85 27.14 -50.07
CA THR A 74 -52.16 28.40 -50.47
C THR A 74 -50.88 28.85 -49.74
N PRO A 75 -49.74 29.02 -50.44
CA PRO A 75 -48.47 29.42 -49.85
C PRO A 75 -48.29 30.94 -49.80
N VAL A 76 -48.01 31.50 -48.62
CA VAL A 76 -47.09 32.63 -48.52
C VAL A 76 -45.69 32.02 -48.45
N GLN A 77 -45.00 32.06 -49.58
CA GLN A 77 -43.66 31.54 -49.76
C GLN A 77 -42.66 32.43 -49.00
N LYS A 78 -42.48 32.19 -47.69
CA LYS A 78 -41.27 32.62 -46.99
C LYS A 78 -40.19 31.60 -47.32
N SER A 79 -39.18 32.00 -48.09
CA SER A 79 -37.96 31.22 -48.25
C SER A 79 -37.39 30.93 -46.86
N LEU A 80 -37.42 29.67 -46.43
CA LEU A 80 -36.57 29.24 -45.31
C LEU A 80 -35.14 29.39 -45.81
N GLU A 81 -34.43 30.40 -45.30
CA GLU A 81 -32.99 30.49 -45.53
C GLU A 81 -32.35 29.17 -45.07
N PRO A 82 -31.44 28.57 -45.86
CA PRO A 82 -30.79 27.33 -45.47
C PRO A 82 -30.02 27.55 -44.17
N PHE A 83 -30.43 26.85 -43.12
CA PHE A 83 -29.74 26.86 -41.84
C PHE A 83 -28.65 25.79 -41.85
N PHE A 84 -27.44 26.19 -41.48
CA PHE A 84 -26.33 25.28 -41.26
C PHE A 84 -25.57 25.70 -40.01
N LEU A 85 -24.89 24.74 -39.40
CA LEU A 85 -23.93 25.00 -38.33
C LEU A 85 -22.73 24.06 -38.48
N GLN A 86 -21.63 24.39 -37.83
CA GLN A 86 -20.47 23.51 -37.76
C GLN A 86 -20.22 23.07 -36.34
N TYR A 87 -19.70 21.86 -36.18
CA TYR A 87 -19.20 21.40 -34.91
C TYR A 87 -17.83 20.75 -35.03
N THR A 88 -17.05 20.87 -33.97
CA THR A 88 -15.76 20.20 -33.80
C THR A 88 -15.70 19.56 -32.41
N TYR A 89 -14.69 18.74 -32.18
CA TYR A 89 -14.45 18.07 -30.91
C TYR A 89 -12.96 17.72 -30.79
N PRO A 90 -12.45 17.33 -29.60
CA PRO A 90 -11.04 17.01 -29.43
C PRO A 90 -10.58 15.91 -30.42
N LYS A 91 -9.47 16.14 -31.14
CA LYS A 91 -8.95 15.26 -32.21
C LYS A 91 -9.83 15.15 -33.46
N CYS A 92 -10.82 16.03 -33.64
CA CYS A 92 -11.52 16.15 -34.91
C CYS A 92 -10.59 16.74 -35.98
N LEU A 93 -10.45 16.07 -37.13
CA LEU A 93 -9.50 16.50 -38.18
C LEU A 93 -9.94 17.79 -38.87
N GLN A 94 -11.24 17.96 -39.10
CA GLN A 94 -11.86 19.14 -39.71
C GLN A 94 -13.26 19.33 -39.12
N PRO A 95 -13.72 20.59 -38.91
CA PRO A 95 -15.09 20.86 -38.48
C PRO A 95 -16.11 20.18 -39.41
N LYS A 96 -17.13 19.59 -38.80
CA LYS A 96 -18.21 18.86 -39.49
C LYS A 96 -19.44 19.74 -39.56
N GLN A 97 -20.11 19.75 -40.70
CA GLN A 97 -21.29 20.59 -40.93
C GLN A 97 -22.59 19.80 -40.68
N ILE A 98 -23.58 20.47 -40.09
CA ILE A 98 -24.97 20.00 -39.98
C ILE A 98 -25.85 20.98 -40.76
N THR A 99 -26.64 20.47 -41.71
CA THR A 99 -27.48 21.27 -42.61
C THR A 99 -28.95 20.91 -42.55
N ASP A 100 -29.32 19.89 -41.78
CA ASP A 100 -30.65 19.27 -41.77
C ASP A 100 -31.41 19.53 -40.45
N MET A 101 -31.24 20.73 -39.89
CA MET A 101 -31.95 21.18 -38.68
C MET A 101 -32.73 22.48 -38.95
N ASN A 102 -33.92 22.59 -38.37
CA ASN A 102 -34.75 23.77 -38.34
C ASN A 102 -34.59 24.50 -37.00
N PRO A 103 -33.98 25.70 -36.96
CA PRO A 103 -33.66 26.37 -35.72
C PRO A 103 -34.88 26.82 -34.91
N ALA A 104 -36.07 26.92 -35.53
CA ALA A 104 -37.30 27.30 -34.84
C ALA A 104 -38.02 26.12 -34.16
N VAL A 105 -37.68 24.88 -34.52
CA VAL A 105 -38.36 23.66 -34.04
C VAL A 105 -37.40 22.78 -33.26
N ASP A 106 -36.23 22.51 -33.82
CA ASP A 106 -35.27 21.61 -33.22
C ASP A 106 -34.63 22.25 -31.99
N THR A 107 -34.44 21.44 -30.96
CA THR A 107 -33.91 21.86 -29.67
C THR A 107 -32.41 21.64 -29.57
N VAL A 108 -31.78 22.20 -28.53
CA VAL A 108 -30.37 21.91 -28.24
C VAL A 108 -30.17 20.43 -27.90
N GLU A 109 -31.15 19.78 -27.26
CA GLU A 109 -31.11 18.34 -27.02
C GLU A 109 -31.14 17.54 -28.34
N ASP A 110 -31.93 17.97 -29.32
CA ASP A 110 -31.95 17.33 -30.65
C ASP A 110 -30.60 17.51 -31.36
N LEU A 111 -29.95 18.67 -31.21
CA LEU A 111 -28.59 18.89 -31.70
C LEU A 111 -27.56 17.96 -31.01
N MET A 112 -27.65 17.77 -29.69
CA MET A 112 -26.80 16.83 -28.95
C MET A 112 -27.00 15.39 -29.45
N LEU A 113 -28.24 14.95 -29.63
CA LEU A 113 -28.58 13.63 -30.16
C LEU A 113 -28.08 13.45 -31.59
N ARG A 114 -28.21 14.49 -32.43
CA ARG A 114 -27.73 14.49 -33.82
C ARG A 114 -26.22 14.35 -33.89
N ILE A 115 -25.46 15.11 -33.12
CA ILE A 115 -24.00 15.00 -33.04
C ILE A 115 -23.60 13.61 -32.53
N GLY A 116 -24.27 13.10 -31.49
CA GLY A 116 -24.03 11.75 -30.98
C GLY A 116 -24.26 10.67 -32.03
N HIS A 117 -25.31 10.80 -32.84
CA HIS A 117 -25.61 9.88 -33.94
C HIS A 117 -24.57 9.94 -35.06
N LEU A 118 -24.19 11.14 -35.51
CA LEU A 118 -23.18 11.34 -36.56
C LEU A 118 -21.81 10.75 -36.19
N GLU A 119 -21.45 10.82 -34.90
CA GLU A 119 -20.19 10.28 -34.38
C GLU A 119 -20.29 8.82 -33.90
N SER A 120 -21.42 8.14 -34.15
CA SER A 120 -21.67 6.76 -33.72
C SER A 120 -21.39 6.53 -32.23
N VAL A 121 -21.75 7.51 -31.41
CA VAL A 121 -21.54 7.50 -29.97
C VAL A 121 -22.49 6.47 -29.36
N GLY A 122 -21.94 5.38 -28.82
CA GLY A 122 -22.74 4.32 -28.20
C GLY A 122 -23.62 4.83 -27.06
N ASN A 123 -24.63 4.04 -26.70
CA ASN A 123 -25.69 4.42 -25.75
C ASN A 123 -25.25 4.86 -24.36
N SER A 124 -24.06 4.47 -23.92
CA SER A 124 -23.50 4.81 -22.62
C SER A 124 -22.90 6.21 -22.57
N LYS A 125 -22.72 6.89 -23.71
CA LYS A 125 -22.13 8.22 -23.81
C LYS A 125 -23.13 9.25 -24.30
N GLY A 126 -22.95 10.50 -23.88
CA GLY A 126 -23.68 11.67 -24.34
C GLY A 126 -22.72 12.78 -24.77
N VAL A 127 -23.28 13.96 -25.06
CA VAL A 127 -22.55 15.09 -25.65
C VAL A 127 -22.78 16.35 -24.81
N CYS A 128 -21.72 17.06 -24.47
CA CYS A 128 -21.80 18.43 -23.95
C CYS A 128 -21.42 19.41 -25.05
N LEU A 129 -22.15 20.52 -25.16
CA LEU A 129 -21.89 21.55 -26.16
C LEU A 129 -21.35 22.82 -25.52
N TYR A 130 -20.45 23.48 -26.22
CA TYR A 130 -19.82 24.74 -25.87
C TYR A 130 -19.79 25.66 -27.09
N THR A 131 -19.70 26.97 -26.86
CA THR A 131 -19.35 27.90 -27.93
C THR A 131 -17.92 27.66 -28.39
N VAL A 132 -17.57 28.18 -29.57
CA VAL A 132 -16.19 28.18 -30.06
C VAL A 132 -15.21 28.83 -29.06
N ASP A 133 -15.66 29.81 -28.26
CA ASP A 133 -14.83 30.48 -27.25
C ASP A 133 -14.63 29.64 -25.97
N GLY A 134 -15.35 28.53 -25.84
CA GLY A 134 -15.27 27.61 -24.70
C GLY A 134 -16.34 27.80 -23.62
N MET A 135 -17.33 28.67 -23.84
CA MET A 135 -18.44 28.85 -22.90
C MET A 135 -19.39 27.65 -22.95
N PRO A 136 -19.80 27.06 -21.82
CA PRO A 136 -20.75 25.95 -21.84
C PRO A 136 -22.12 26.40 -22.35
N LEU A 137 -22.77 25.54 -23.14
CA LEU A 137 -24.14 25.73 -23.64
C LEU A 137 -25.14 24.79 -22.96
N THR A 138 -24.71 23.62 -22.48
CA THR A 138 -25.64 22.55 -22.07
C THR A 138 -25.69 22.30 -20.57
N ASP A 139 -25.30 23.27 -19.73
CA ASP A 139 -25.17 23.08 -18.28
C ASP A 139 -26.52 23.01 -17.55
N ASP A 140 -27.50 23.83 -17.97
CA ASP A 140 -28.87 23.75 -17.46
C ASP A 140 -29.74 22.91 -18.40
N PRO A 141 -30.12 21.68 -17.99
CA PRO A 141 -30.86 20.77 -18.86
C PRO A 141 -32.28 21.21 -19.20
N PHE A 142 -32.89 22.18 -18.48
CA PHE A 142 -34.19 22.71 -18.90
C PHE A 142 -34.08 23.51 -20.19
N PHE A 143 -33.10 24.41 -20.28
CA PHE A 143 -32.91 25.22 -21.48
C PHE A 143 -32.40 24.41 -22.67
N ASN A 144 -31.94 23.17 -22.47
CA ASN A 144 -31.62 22.27 -23.58
C ASN A 144 -32.86 21.84 -24.38
N THR A 145 -34.05 21.94 -23.77
CA THR A 145 -35.34 21.65 -24.42
C THR A 145 -35.87 22.81 -25.26
N TRP A 146 -35.19 23.95 -25.28
CA TRP A 146 -35.59 25.12 -26.07
C TRP A 146 -35.03 25.04 -27.49
N SER A 147 -35.71 25.69 -28.44
CA SER A 147 -35.31 25.73 -29.84
C SER A 147 -33.92 26.36 -30.00
N LEU A 148 -33.18 25.98 -31.05
CA LEU A 148 -31.86 26.58 -31.35
C LEU A 148 -31.96 28.12 -31.47
N LYS A 149 -33.06 28.62 -32.04
CA LYS A 149 -33.35 30.05 -32.17
C LYS A 149 -33.54 30.73 -30.82
N ASP A 150 -34.33 30.14 -29.91
CA ASP A 150 -34.52 30.69 -28.56
C ASP A 150 -33.24 30.65 -27.71
N ARG A 151 -32.29 29.78 -28.09
CA ARG A 151 -30.97 29.65 -27.49
C ARG A 151 -29.90 30.51 -28.15
N HIS A 152 -30.28 31.40 -29.07
CA HIS A 152 -29.37 32.30 -29.81
C HIS A 152 -28.22 31.52 -30.48
N ILE A 153 -28.56 30.38 -31.10
CA ILE A 153 -27.67 29.64 -32.00
C ILE A 153 -28.01 30.06 -33.43
N GLU A 154 -27.14 30.90 -33.98
CA GLU A 154 -27.34 31.54 -35.28
C GLU A 154 -26.92 30.63 -36.45
N ASN A 155 -27.36 31.00 -37.65
CA ASN A 155 -26.93 30.34 -38.88
C ASN A 155 -25.42 30.54 -39.08
N GLY A 156 -24.69 29.45 -39.34
CA GLY A 156 -23.24 29.43 -39.46
C GLY A 156 -22.49 29.34 -38.13
N ALA A 157 -23.17 29.07 -37.01
CA ALA A 157 -22.51 28.96 -35.71
C ALA A 157 -21.49 27.80 -35.63
N ASP A 158 -20.37 28.06 -34.95
CA ASP A 158 -19.35 27.07 -34.61
C ASP A 158 -19.55 26.55 -33.18
N ILE A 159 -19.70 25.23 -33.04
CA ILE A 159 -19.98 24.56 -31.77
C ILE A 159 -18.85 23.59 -31.43
N TYR A 160 -18.43 23.60 -30.17
CA TYR A 160 -17.48 22.61 -29.66
C TYR A 160 -18.25 21.52 -28.91
N ALA A 161 -17.98 20.26 -29.21
CA ALA A 161 -18.60 19.11 -28.57
C ALA A 161 -17.57 18.31 -27.74
N ILE A 162 -17.97 17.85 -26.56
CA ILE A 162 -17.17 16.92 -25.74
C ILE A 162 -18.05 15.73 -25.36
N PHE A 163 -17.54 14.52 -25.65
CA PHE A 163 -18.22 13.27 -25.34
C PHE A 163 -17.89 12.82 -23.93
N THR A 164 -18.90 12.33 -23.20
CA THR A 164 -18.75 11.91 -21.80
C THR A 164 -19.79 10.84 -21.44
N PRO A 165 -19.57 9.98 -20.42
CA PRO A 165 -20.59 9.06 -19.94
C PRO A 165 -21.91 9.76 -19.58
N LYS A 166 -23.05 9.14 -19.88
CA LYS A 166 -24.38 9.73 -19.63
C LYS A 166 -24.64 9.99 -18.15
N GLU A 167 -24.00 9.22 -17.27
CA GLU A 167 -24.05 9.38 -15.82
C GLU A 167 -23.51 10.75 -15.36
N ASN A 168 -22.66 11.38 -16.18
CA ASN A 168 -22.17 12.73 -15.91
C ASN A 168 -23.19 13.81 -16.30
N LEU A 169 -24.18 13.50 -17.15
CA LEU A 169 -25.16 14.47 -17.65
C LEU A 169 -26.40 14.51 -16.75
N LYS A 170 -26.89 15.72 -16.48
CA LYS A 170 -28.18 15.90 -15.81
C LYS A 170 -29.32 15.71 -16.82
N GLN A 171 -30.38 15.03 -16.42
CA GLN A 171 -31.56 14.84 -17.25
C GLN A 171 -32.42 16.10 -17.29
N ALA A 172 -33.04 16.36 -18.43
CA ALA A 172 -34.03 17.41 -18.57
C ALA A 172 -35.24 17.16 -17.64
N PRO A 173 -35.77 18.22 -17.00
CA PRO A 173 -37.04 18.17 -16.31
C PRO A 173 -38.14 17.56 -17.18
N GLN A 174 -38.88 16.60 -16.63
CA GLN A 174 -40.10 16.13 -17.28
C GLN A 174 -41.17 17.19 -17.13
N ILE A 175 -41.83 17.53 -18.23
CA ILE A 175 -43.03 18.38 -18.21
C ILE A 175 -44.09 17.60 -17.41
N PRO A 176 -44.65 18.18 -16.33
CA PRO A 176 -45.65 17.48 -15.55
C PRO A 176 -46.85 17.11 -16.43
N ASN A 177 -47.36 15.88 -16.28
CA ASN A 177 -48.67 15.53 -16.80
C ASN A 177 -49.67 16.53 -16.21
N ARG A 178 -50.45 17.21 -17.07
CA ARG A 178 -51.45 18.21 -16.65
C ARG A 178 -52.52 17.55 -15.78
N GLU A 179 -52.27 17.44 -14.48
CA GLU A 179 -53.33 17.21 -13.50
C GLU A 179 -54.02 18.56 -13.25
N VAL A 180 -55.09 18.79 -14.00
CA VAL A 180 -55.90 20.01 -13.91
C VAL A 180 -56.64 20.01 -12.58
N ALA A 181 -55.99 20.48 -11.51
CA ALA A 181 -56.70 20.98 -10.34
C ALA A 181 -57.24 22.37 -10.68
N LYS A 182 -58.53 22.45 -11.08
CA LYS A 182 -59.23 23.73 -11.23
C LYS A 182 -59.13 24.49 -9.91
N THR A 183 -58.37 25.57 -9.88
CA THR A 183 -58.21 26.40 -8.70
C THR A 183 -59.21 27.55 -8.76
N TYR A 184 -60.15 27.56 -7.80
CA TYR A 184 -61.03 28.70 -7.55
C TYR A 184 -60.41 29.58 -6.47
N GLY A 185 -59.99 30.79 -6.84
CA GLY A 185 -59.55 31.87 -5.95
C GLY A 185 -60.17 33.19 -6.42
N GLY A 186 -60.35 34.16 -5.51
CA GLY A 186 -60.96 35.45 -5.82
C GLY A 186 -59.97 36.52 -6.26
N ASP A 187 -58.69 36.33 -5.96
CA ASP A 187 -57.64 37.33 -6.15
C ASP A 187 -56.72 36.94 -7.32
N VAL A 188 -56.29 37.92 -8.12
CA VAL A 188 -55.34 37.72 -9.24
C VAL A 188 -53.99 38.35 -8.91
N VAL A 189 -52.93 37.57 -9.02
CA VAL A 189 -51.54 38.02 -8.89
C VAL A 189 -50.85 37.88 -10.25
N ARG A 190 -50.05 38.88 -10.64
CA ARG A 190 -49.27 38.84 -11.87
C ARG A 190 -47.91 38.20 -11.57
N CYS A 191 -47.56 37.13 -12.24
CA CYS A 191 -46.27 36.48 -12.13
C CYS A 191 -45.44 36.77 -13.38
N HIS A 192 -44.35 37.52 -13.25
CA HIS A 192 -43.41 37.75 -14.33
C HIS A 192 -42.36 36.62 -14.36
N ILE A 193 -42.25 35.92 -15.47
CA ILE A 193 -41.26 34.86 -15.66
C ILE A 193 -40.15 35.37 -16.58
N MET A 194 -38.91 35.28 -16.10
CA MET A 194 -37.68 35.58 -16.86
C MET A 194 -37.77 35.08 -18.32
N LEU A 195 -37.61 36.00 -19.28
CA LEU A 195 -37.62 35.77 -20.74
C LEU A 195 -38.93 35.18 -21.32
N LYS A 196 -39.98 34.99 -20.50
CA LYS A 196 -41.30 34.51 -20.94
C LYS A 196 -42.41 35.54 -20.75
N GLY A 197 -42.21 36.54 -19.90
CA GLY A 197 -43.16 37.63 -19.67
C GLY A 197 -44.17 37.35 -18.57
N ASP A 198 -45.27 38.10 -18.57
CA ASP A 198 -46.26 38.12 -17.50
C ASP A 198 -47.33 37.04 -17.66
N PHE A 199 -47.68 36.38 -16.55
CA PHE A 199 -48.78 35.42 -16.42
C PHE A 199 -49.72 35.84 -15.30
N GLU A 200 -51.03 35.72 -15.50
CA GLU A 200 -52.01 35.99 -14.44
C GLU A 200 -52.38 34.69 -13.74
N VAL A 201 -52.14 34.62 -12.43
CA VAL A 201 -52.40 33.41 -11.62
C VAL A 201 -53.44 33.73 -10.55
N THR A 202 -54.48 32.89 -10.48
CA THR A 202 -55.54 33.01 -9.49
C THR A 202 -55.11 32.38 -8.16
N VAL A 203 -55.17 33.15 -7.07
CA VAL A 203 -54.68 32.76 -5.74
C VAL A 203 -55.70 33.02 -4.63
N LYS A 204 -55.41 32.51 -3.43
CA LYS A 204 -56.05 32.85 -2.17
C LYS A 204 -54.99 33.44 -1.23
N LEU A 205 -54.92 34.77 -1.14
CA LEU A 205 -53.82 35.47 -0.46
C LEU A 205 -53.63 35.02 1.01
N ALA A 206 -54.72 34.69 1.70
CA ALA A 206 -54.72 34.30 3.11
C ALA A 206 -54.34 32.83 3.39
N SER A 207 -54.20 31.98 2.38
CA SER A 207 -53.93 30.53 2.58
C SER A 207 -52.87 29.94 1.66
N ASP A 208 -52.71 30.49 0.46
CA ASP A 208 -51.67 30.04 -0.46
C ASP A 208 -50.30 30.45 0.08
N THR A 209 -49.29 29.60 -0.11
CA THR A 209 -47.87 29.88 0.13
C THR A 209 -47.14 30.17 -1.19
N ILE A 210 -45.89 30.65 -1.14
CA ILE A 210 -45.01 30.74 -2.32
C ILE A 210 -44.88 29.39 -3.03
N THR A 211 -44.83 28.28 -2.30
CA THR A 211 -44.79 26.92 -2.88
C THR A 211 -46.06 26.61 -3.67
N SER A 212 -47.23 26.99 -3.15
CA SER A 212 -48.50 26.78 -3.85
C SER A 212 -48.66 27.71 -5.06
N LEU A 213 -48.20 28.97 -4.97
CA LEU A 213 -48.15 29.92 -6.09
C LEU A 213 -47.26 29.37 -7.21
N ARG A 214 -46.09 28.84 -6.87
CA ARG A 214 -45.17 28.20 -7.82
C ARG A 214 -45.81 27.02 -8.55
N LEU A 215 -46.57 26.18 -7.84
CA LEU A 215 -47.28 25.06 -8.44
C LEU A 215 -48.42 25.51 -9.37
N LYS A 216 -49.18 26.55 -8.99
CA LYS A 216 -50.23 27.12 -9.85
C LYS A 216 -49.64 27.79 -11.09
N LEU A 217 -48.56 28.55 -10.93
CA LEU A 217 -47.84 29.16 -12.04
C LEU A 217 -47.29 28.11 -13.00
N ALA A 218 -46.80 26.96 -12.49
CA ALA A 218 -46.36 25.86 -13.34
C ALA A 218 -47.48 25.30 -14.22
N ASN A 219 -48.69 25.17 -13.68
CA ASN A 219 -49.85 24.70 -14.43
C ASN A 219 -50.27 25.70 -15.52
N GLU A 220 -50.27 26.99 -15.22
CA GLU A 220 -50.66 28.06 -16.16
C GLU A 220 -49.60 28.28 -17.26
N SER A 221 -48.32 28.32 -16.88
CA SER A 221 -47.21 28.58 -17.81
C SER A 221 -46.76 27.35 -18.60
N GLY A 222 -47.08 26.14 -18.12
CA GLY A 222 -46.54 24.88 -18.66
C GLY A 222 -45.06 24.63 -18.31
N ILE A 223 -44.47 25.45 -17.44
CA ILE A 223 -43.09 25.31 -16.99
C ILE A 223 -43.06 24.45 -15.72
N PRO A 224 -42.17 23.46 -15.58
CA PRO A 224 -42.11 22.63 -14.38
C PRO A 224 -41.88 23.45 -13.11
N ALA A 225 -42.68 23.17 -12.06
CA ALA A 225 -42.66 23.93 -10.81
C ALA A 225 -41.28 24.01 -10.15
N HIS A 226 -40.45 22.98 -10.27
CA HIS A 226 -39.11 22.96 -9.68
C HIS A 226 -38.08 23.82 -10.44
N VAL A 227 -38.43 24.31 -11.65
CA VAL A 227 -37.58 25.22 -12.45
C VAL A 227 -37.86 26.69 -12.12
N LEU A 228 -39.01 26.98 -11.50
CA LEU A 228 -39.46 28.33 -11.16
C LEU A 228 -38.91 28.75 -9.80
N HIS A 229 -38.08 29.78 -9.77
CA HIS A 229 -37.44 30.31 -8.56
C HIS A 229 -37.94 31.72 -8.24
N TYR A 230 -38.55 31.91 -7.07
CA TYR A 230 -39.08 33.20 -6.62
C TYR A 230 -37.94 34.19 -6.30
N LYS A 231 -38.04 35.44 -6.77
CA LYS A 231 -37.00 36.48 -6.62
C LYS A 231 -37.22 37.46 -5.45
N GLY A 232 -38.20 37.28 -4.57
CA GLY A 232 -38.46 38.21 -3.47
C GLY A 232 -37.72 37.91 -2.16
N GLU A 233 -37.60 38.92 -1.29
CA GLU A 233 -37.02 38.78 0.03
C GLU A 233 -38.00 38.05 0.98
N HIS A 234 -37.54 37.01 1.69
CA HIS A 234 -38.22 36.19 2.71
C HIS A 234 -38.92 34.90 2.20
N SER A 235 -38.27 33.76 2.42
CA SER A 235 -38.77 32.41 2.15
C SER A 235 -39.49 31.74 3.35
N GLY A 236 -39.88 32.52 4.36
CA GLY A 236 -40.35 32.00 5.66
C GLY A 236 -41.73 32.46 6.14
N GLY A 237 -42.64 32.89 5.25
CA GLY A 237 -44.02 33.20 5.59
C GLY A 237 -44.97 32.03 5.32
N ASP A 238 -45.93 31.78 6.22
CA ASP A 238 -46.93 30.70 6.06
C ASP A 238 -47.96 31.01 4.93
N THR A 239 -48.09 32.26 4.46
CA THR A 239 -49.07 32.67 3.41
C THR A 239 -48.58 33.81 2.50
N LEU A 240 -49.12 33.94 1.29
CA LEU A 240 -48.77 35.01 0.32
C LEU A 240 -48.98 36.42 0.90
N GLN A 241 -50.06 36.60 1.67
CA GLN A 241 -50.33 37.86 2.37
C GLN A 241 -49.25 38.20 3.40
N SER A 242 -48.72 37.20 4.12
CA SER A 242 -47.62 37.40 5.08
C SER A 242 -46.29 37.75 4.39
N CYS A 243 -46.14 37.38 3.12
CA CYS A 243 -45.01 37.76 2.26
C CYS A 243 -45.20 39.15 1.61
N GLY A 244 -46.22 39.92 2.00
CA GLY A 244 -46.49 41.25 1.44
C GLY A 244 -47.09 41.25 0.03
N ILE A 245 -47.51 40.08 -0.49
CA ILE A 245 -48.15 39.97 -1.81
C ILE A 245 -49.63 40.31 -1.67
N SER A 246 -50.12 41.22 -2.51
CA SER A 246 -51.51 41.68 -2.56
C SER A 246 -52.10 41.51 -3.97
N GLU A 247 -53.42 41.65 -4.10
CA GLU A 247 -54.09 41.61 -5.40
C GLU A 247 -53.48 42.64 -6.38
N GLY A 248 -53.15 42.20 -7.59
CA GLY A 248 -52.48 43.03 -8.59
C GLY A 248 -50.97 43.23 -8.41
N SER A 249 -50.35 42.63 -7.37
CA SER A 249 -48.89 42.63 -7.22
C SER A 249 -48.21 41.88 -8.38
N THR A 250 -47.05 42.36 -8.82
CA THR A 250 -46.16 41.62 -9.73
C THR A 250 -45.15 40.83 -8.91
N VAL A 251 -45.05 39.53 -9.19
CA VAL A 251 -44.16 38.59 -8.52
C VAL A 251 -43.17 38.03 -9.54
N ASP A 252 -41.88 38.26 -9.33
CA ASP A 252 -40.84 37.85 -10.27
C ASP A 252 -40.32 36.43 -10.02
N PHE A 253 -40.18 35.67 -11.10
CA PHE A 253 -39.62 34.32 -11.12
C PHE A 253 -38.45 34.21 -12.10
N SER A 254 -37.31 33.68 -11.61
CA SER A 254 -36.23 33.16 -12.46
C SER A 254 -36.49 31.72 -12.89
N LEU A 255 -35.85 31.30 -13.98
CA LEU A 255 -35.85 29.94 -14.48
C LEU A 255 -34.48 29.30 -14.30
N SER A 256 -34.43 28.15 -13.63
CA SER A 256 -33.23 27.32 -13.56
C SER A 256 -33.53 25.91 -13.05
N THR A 257 -32.74 24.91 -13.44
CA THR A 257 -32.79 23.56 -12.82
C THR A 257 -31.84 23.40 -11.63
N PHE A 258 -31.04 24.42 -11.32
CA PHE A 258 -30.13 24.41 -10.19
C PHE A 258 -30.90 24.64 -8.87
N SER A 259 -30.57 23.89 -7.81
CA SER A 259 -31.19 24.09 -6.50
C SER A 259 -30.77 25.41 -5.86
N GLU A 260 -31.64 26.04 -5.07
CA GLU A 260 -31.36 27.30 -4.34
C GLU A 260 -30.27 27.21 -3.25
N LYS A 261 -29.74 26.02 -2.97
CA LYS A 261 -28.62 25.85 -2.04
C LYS A 261 -27.34 26.40 -2.69
N THR A 262 -26.67 27.33 -2.01
CA THR A 262 -25.38 27.90 -2.39
C THR A 262 -24.38 26.79 -2.75
N PHE A 263 -23.80 26.88 -3.95
CA PHE A 263 -22.65 26.07 -4.35
C PHE A 263 -21.48 26.41 -3.41
N HIS A 264 -21.02 25.44 -2.63
CA HIS A 264 -19.76 25.58 -1.91
C HIS A 264 -18.60 25.59 -2.94
N ASP A 265 -17.60 26.45 -2.73
CA ASP A 265 -16.43 26.68 -3.61
C ASP A 265 -15.58 25.43 -3.92
N GLU A 266 -15.86 24.30 -3.27
CA GLU A 266 -15.03 23.08 -3.27
C GLU A 266 -15.57 21.95 -4.18
N THR A 267 -16.68 22.15 -4.89
CA THR A 267 -17.35 21.07 -5.64
C THR A 267 -16.55 20.49 -6.82
N PHE A 268 -15.41 21.06 -7.21
CA PHE A 268 -14.62 20.48 -8.29
C PHE A 268 -13.76 19.31 -7.82
N PHE A 269 -13.11 19.42 -6.67
CA PHE A 269 -12.00 18.54 -6.28
C PHE A 269 -12.45 17.31 -5.50
N PHE A 270 -13.53 16.68 -5.94
CA PHE A 270 -14.02 15.43 -5.38
C PHE A 270 -14.48 14.43 -6.45
N ASN A 271 -14.52 13.14 -6.11
CA ASN A 271 -14.78 12.06 -7.04
C ASN A 271 -16.29 11.81 -7.28
N ASP A 272 -16.97 12.76 -7.92
CA ASP A 272 -18.36 12.63 -8.40
C ASP A 272 -18.47 12.49 -9.92
N PHE A 273 -17.35 12.14 -10.56
CA PHE A 273 -17.19 12.15 -12.00
C PHE A 273 -16.73 10.80 -12.51
N LEU A 274 -17.32 10.35 -13.62
CA LEU A 274 -16.93 9.11 -14.29
C LEU A 274 -16.18 9.43 -15.60
N PRO A 275 -14.85 9.24 -15.69
CA PRO A 275 -14.13 9.47 -16.94
C PRO A 275 -14.57 8.55 -18.08
N SER A 276 -14.57 9.06 -19.33
CA SER A 276 -14.86 8.25 -20.52
C SER A 276 -13.94 7.04 -20.69
N VAL A 277 -12.69 7.14 -20.21
CA VAL A 277 -11.74 6.03 -20.15
C VAL A 277 -11.47 5.71 -18.69
N PRO A 278 -11.83 4.49 -18.21
CA PRO A 278 -11.69 4.12 -16.80
C PRO A 278 -10.27 4.38 -16.28
N GLN A 279 -10.17 4.90 -15.06
CA GLN A 279 -8.92 5.16 -14.36
C GLN A 279 -8.93 4.43 -13.01
N THR A 280 -7.74 4.12 -12.48
CA THR A 280 -7.63 3.59 -11.11
C THR A 280 -8.08 4.62 -10.08
N GLN A 281 -8.51 4.16 -8.90
CA GLN A 281 -8.85 5.05 -7.78
C GLN A 281 -7.65 5.93 -7.40
N LYS A 282 -6.45 5.34 -7.35
CA LYS A 282 -5.20 6.06 -7.15
C LYS A 282 -4.99 7.13 -8.21
N GLY A 283 -5.21 6.81 -9.48
CA GLY A 283 -5.10 7.75 -10.58
C GLY A 283 -6.01 8.96 -10.41
N ILE A 284 -7.28 8.73 -10.09
CA ILE A 284 -8.24 9.82 -9.79
C ILE A 284 -7.75 10.69 -8.62
N SER A 285 -7.28 10.06 -7.53
CA SER A 285 -6.78 10.81 -6.37
C SER A 285 -5.56 11.69 -6.73
N VAL A 286 -4.58 11.16 -7.47
CA VAL A 286 -3.38 11.91 -7.88
C VAL A 286 -3.75 13.05 -8.84
N PHE A 287 -4.65 12.79 -9.79
CA PHE A 287 -5.12 13.81 -10.74
C PHE A 287 -5.84 14.98 -10.05
N LEU A 288 -6.81 14.69 -9.18
CA LEU A 288 -7.56 15.73 -8.48
C LEU A 288 -6.66 16.50 -7.49
N SER A 289 -5.84 15.78 -6.72
CA SER A 289 -4.94 16.41 -5.74
C SER A 289 -3.85 17.25 -6.40
N SER A 290 -3.25 16.79 -7.51
CA SER A 290 -2.25 17.59 -8.25
C SER A 290 -2.87 18.87 -8.84
N LEU A 291 -4.10 18.80 -9.35
CA LEU A 291 -4.82 19.97 -9.85
C LEU A 291 -5.20 20.94 -8.71
N TYR A 292 -5.59 20.42 -7.54
CA TYR A 292 -5.88 21.23 -6.35
C TYR A 292 -4.65 22.02 -5.89
N VAL A 293 -3.48 21.37 -5.83
CA VAL A 293 -2.23 22.04 -5.45
C VAL A 293 -1.82 23.09 -6.49
N LEU A 294 -2.07 22.85 -7.79
CA LEU A 294 -1.83 23.85 -8.84
C LEU A 294 -2.72 25.08 -8.70
N LYS A 295 -4.00 24.90 -8.34
CA LYS A 295 -4.91 26.00 -8.04
C LYS A 295 -4.38 26.87 -6.88
N SER A 296 -3.79 26.23 -5.88
CA SER A 296 -3.27 26.90 -4.69
C SER A 296 -1.95 27.65 -4.92
N ASN A 297 -1.19 27.31 -5.97
CA ASN A 297 0.12 27.90 -6.26
C ASN A 297 0.03 28.98 -7.35
N SER A 298 0.38 30.22 -6.99
CA SER A 298 0.14 31.44 -7.79
C SER A 298 1.13 31.71 -8.94
N MET A 299 1.83 30.70 -9.46
CA MET A 299 2.92 30.90 -10.44
C MET A 299 2.41 30.83 -11.89
N GLN A 300 2.50 31.96 -12.63
CA GLN A 300 2.41 32.10 -14.10
C GLN A 300 1.34 31.24 -14.82
N GLN A 301 0.17 31.05 -14.20
CA GLN A 301 -0.89 30.17 -14.70
C GLN A 301 -1.38 30.60 -16.10
N SER A 302 -1.33 31.89 -16.45
CA SER A 302 -1.68 32.38 -17.79
C SER A 302 -0.82 31.78 -18.91
N ASN A 303 0.49 31.59 -18.67
CA ASN A 303 1.39 30.99 -19.65
C ASN A 303 1.08 29.50 -19.82
N LEU A 304 0.76 28.81 -18.72
CA LEU A 304 0.32 27.42 -18.74
C LEU A 304 -0.96 27.24 -19.54
N ILE A 305 -1.99 28.06 -19.32
CA ILE A 305 -3.24 27.99 -20.08
C ILE A 305 -3.00 28.26 -21.56
N SER A 306 -2.21 29.30 -21.88
CA SER A 306 -1.84 29.62 -23.27
C SER A 306 -1.15 28.44 -23.96
N TYR A 307 -0.23 27.76 -23.26
CA TYR A 307 0.45 26.60 -23.80
C TYR A 307 -0.49 25.39 -23.98
N ILE A 308 -1.36 25.12 -23.01
CA ILE A 308 -2.37 24.06 -23.12
C ILE A 308 -3.33 24.33 -24.29
N ARG A 309 -3.79 25.58 -24.48
CA ARG A 309 -4.64 25.97 -25.61
C ARG A 309 -3.92 25.74 -26.94
N LYS A 310 -2.64 26.15 -27.03
CA LYS A 310 -1.79 25.93 -28.22
C LYS A 310 -1.63 24.43 -28.54
N LEU A 311 -1.36 23.59 -27.55
CA LEU A 311 -1.19 22.14 -27.77
C LEU A 311 -2.51 21.45 -28.15
N THR A 312 -3.59 21.77 -27.44
CA THR A 312 -4.84 21.01 -27.53
C THR A 312 -5.77 21.53 -28.62
N GLY A 313 -5.79 22.83 -28.88
CA GLY A 313 -6.88 23.47 -29.63
C GLY A 313 -8.26 23.29 -28.97
N CYS A 314 -8.31 22.87 -27.71
CA CYS A 314 -9.55 22.63 -26.97
C CYS A 314 -9.91 23.89 -26.17
N HIS A 315 -10.71 24.77 -26.78
CA HIS A 315 -11.09 26.03 -26.14
C HIS A 315 -11.90 25.84 -24.86
N PRO A 316 -12.85 24.88 -24.76
CA PRO A 316 -13.56 24.62 -23.50
C PRO A 316 -12.63 24.21 -22.35
N LEU A 317 -11.60 23.40 -22.62
CA LEU A 317 -10.60 23.02 -21.62
C LEU A 317 -9.84 24.24 -21.11
N ALA A 318 -9.30 25.06 -22.01
CA ALA A 318 -8.51 26.22 -21.66
C ALA A 318 -9.35 27.29 -20.92
N GLN A 319 -10.56 27.56 -21.40
CA GLN A 319 -11.53 28.45 -20.74
C GLN A 319 -11.83 28.00 -19.30
N SER A 320 -12.11 26.70 -19.11
CA SER A 320 -12.43 26.14 -17.79
C SER A 320 -11.23 26.18 -16.84
N LEU A 321 -10.03 25.87 -17.34
CA LEU A 321 -8.80 25.97 -16.54
C LEU A 321 -8.46 27.42 -16.17
N HIS A 322 -8.70 28.39 -17.05
CA HIS A 322 -8.48 29.80 -16.74
C HIS A 322 -9.36 30.28 -15.58
N GLN A 323 -10.66 29.97 -15.62
CA GLN A 323 -11.58 30.37 -14.55
C GLN A 323 -11.20 29.71 -13.21
N MET A 324 -10.86 28.42 -13.24
CA MET A 324 -10.49 27.68 -12.04
C MET A 324 -9.14 28.09 -11.45
N LEU A 325 -8.09 28.18 -12.27
CA LEU A 325 -6.72 28.42 -11.81
C LEU A 325 -6.44 29.91 -11.63
N CYS A 326 -6.68 30.72 -12.67
CA CYS A 326 -6.30 32.13 -12.69
C CYS A 326 -7.27 33.04 -11.93
N ARG A 327 -8.56 32.71 -11.90
CA ARG A 327 -9.61 33.56 -11.28
C ARG A 327 -10.18 33.01 -9.99
N ASN A 328 -9.85 31.77 -9.62
CA ASN A 328 -10.42 31.08 -8.46
C ASN A 328 -11.96 31.10 -8.46
N GLU A 329 -12.57 31.01 -9.66
CA GLU A 329 -14.03 31.00 -9.82
C GLU A 329 -14.60 29.58 -9.67
N THR A 330 -15.84 29.47 -9.21
CA THR A 330 -16.59 28.21 -9.26
C THR A 330 -16.78 27.77 -10.71
N VAL A 331 -16.52 26.50 -11.00
CA VAL A 331 -16.72 25.92 -12.33
C VAL A 331 -17.95 25.00 -12.35
N THR A 332 -18.63 24.95 -13.49
CA THR A 332 -19.83 24.13 -13.68
C THR A 332 -19.49 22.65 -13.92
N ARG A 333 -20.52 21.80 -13.98
CA ARG A 333 -20.34 20.36 -14.25
C ARG A 333 -19.83 20.13 -15.67
N ASN A 334 -20.30 20.88 -16.66
CA ASN A 334 -19.75 20.77 -18.02
C ASN A 334 -18.31 21.28 -18.09
N GLN A 335 -17.97 22.36 -17.40
CA GLN A 335 -16.57 22.79 -17.31
C GLN A 335 -15.67 21.71 -16.67
N LYS A 336 -16.15 20.97 -15.68
CA LYS A 336 -15.47 19.77 -15.15
C LYS A 336 -15.31 18.67 -16.19
N ILE A 337 -16.33 18.38 -16.99
CA ILE A 337 -16.22 17.46 -18.14
C ILE A 337 -15.12 17.91 -19.09
N ALA A 338 -15.08 19.20 -19.45
CA ALA A 338 -14.07 19.76 -20.35
C ALA A 338 -12.65 19.61 -19.80
N VAL A 339 -12.45 19.83 -18.49
CA VAL A 339 -11.15 19.65 -17.83
C VAL A 339 -10.74 18.19 -17.79
N VAL A 340 -11.60 17.29 -17.31
CA VAL A 340 -11.23 15.88 -17.12
C VAL A 340 -10.99 15.18 -18.47
N GLU A 341 -11.92 15.31 -19.42
CA GLU A 341 -11.79 14.68 -20.74
C GLU A 341 -10.66 15.32 -21.56
N GLY A 342 -10.54 16.65 -21.50
CA GLY A 342 -9.50 17.39 -22.22
C GLY A 342 -8.10 17.06 -21.72
N LEU A 343 -7.89 17.03 -20.40
CA LEU A 343 -6.60 16.67 -19.82
C LEU A 343 -6.26 15.18 -19.98
N TYR A 344 -7.26 14.29 -19.94
CA TYR A 344 -7.02 12.88 -20.27
C TYR A 344 -6.40 12.72 -21.66
N ILE A 345 -6.99 13.36 -22.68
CA ILE A 345 -6.49 13.27 -24.06
C ILE A 345 -5.09 13.89 -24.16
N LEU A 346 -4.85 15.04 -23.51
CA LEU A 346 -3.55 15.71 -23.48
C LEU A 346 -2.48 14.83 -22.83
N PHE A 347 -2.73 14.34 -21.61
CA PHE A 347 -1.79 13.51 -20.86
C PHE A 347 -1.52 12.19 -21.57
N ARG A 348 -2.55 11.61 -22.20
CA ARG A 348 -2.38 10.40 -22.98
C ARG A 348 -1.44 10.59 -24.17
N GLU A 349 -1.45 11.76 -24.81
CA GLU A 349 -0.51 12.08 -25.90
C GLU A 349 0.92 12.37 -25.41
N LEU A 350 1.07 12.96 -24.23
CA LEU A 350 2.37 13.20 -23.60
C LEU A 350 3.06 11.90 -23.13
N LEU A 351 2.28 10.94 -22.61
CA LEU A 351 2.82 9.73 -21.99
C LEU A 351 3.16 8.62 -23.03
N PRO A 352 4.18 7.77 -22.78
CA PRO A 352 4.60 6.71 -23.71
C PRO A 352 3.50 5.73 -24.11
N GLN A 353 3.47 5.34 -25.39
CA GLN A 353 2.50 4.42 -26.00
C GLN A 353 3.21 3.27 -26.76
N ARG A 354 2.53 2.15 -27.01
CA ARG A 354 3.08 1.01 -27.78
C ARG A 354 3.58 1.46 -29.16
N GLY A 355 4.83 1.12 -29.47
CA GLY A 355 5.44 1.31 -30.79
C GLY A 355 6.21 2.62 -31.00
N ARG A 356 6.45 3.43 -29.96
CA ARG A 356 7.07 4.77 -30.11
C ARG A 356 8.59 4.82 -29.90
N GLN A 357 9.19 3.96 -29.05
CA GLN A 357 10.64 3.74 -28.89
C GLN A 357 10.86 2.42 -28.12
N GLN A 358 11.90 1.65 -28.44
CA GLN A 358 12.06 0.25 -28.00
C GLN A 358 12.44 0.08 -26.51
N GLU A 359 12.68 1.19 -25.79
CA GLU A 359 13.28 1.20 -24.44
C GLU A 359 12.39 1.82 -23.33
N GLU A 360 11.24 2.43 -23.65
CA GLU A 360 10.38 3.07 -22.64
C GLU A 360 9.16 2.22 -22.23
N LYS A 361 8.91 2.14 -20.92
CA LYS A 361 7.74 1.45 -20.34
C LYS A 361 6.44 2.11 -20.81
N VAL A 362 5.59 1.35 -21.49
CA VAL A 362 4.27 1.81 -21.96
C VAL A 362 3.35 2.05 -20.75
N ILE A 363 2.76 3.25 -20.68
CA ILE A 363 1.72 3.58 -19.69
C ILE A 363 0.36 3.17 -20.25
N LYS A 364 -0.37 2.30 -19.56
CA LYS A 364 -1.71 1.85 -20.00
C LYS A 364 -2.72 2.99 -19.85
N ASP A 365 -3.87 2.86 -20.53
CA ASP A 365 -4.91 3.90 -20.49
C ASP A 365 -5.49 4.12 -19.10
N LEU A 366 -5.59 3.06 -18.28
CA LEU A 366 -6.07 3.11 -16.90
C LEU A 366 -5.12 3.84 -15.92
N ASP A 367 -3.85 4.03 -16.31
CA ASP A 367 -2.78 4.59 -15.47
C ASP A 367 -2.43 6.04 -15.85
N VAL A 368 -3.17 6.66 -16.79
CA VAL A 368 -2.85 8.02 -17.29
C VAL A 368 -2.87 9.03 -16.15
N PHE A 369 -3.90 9.00 -15.32
CA PHE A 369 -4.06 9.95 -14.22
C PHE A 369 -3.12 9.69 -13.04
N GLU A 370 -2.64 8.45 -12.83
CA GLU A 370 -1.57 8.18 -11.84
C GLU A 370 -0.27 8.92 -12.17
N ASN A 371 -0.06 9.22 -13.46
CA ASN A 371 1.12 9.90 -13.97
C ASN A 371 0.89 11.40 -14.21
N SER A 372 -0.24 11.95 -13.75
CA SER A 372 -0.60 13.37 -13.96
C SER A 372 0.44 14.36 -13.40
N GLN A 373 1.08 14.05 -12.26
CA GLN A 373 2.16 14.87 -11.69
C GLN A 373 3.33 15.12 -12.67
N TYR A 374 3.72 14.10 -13.44
CA TYR A 374 4.78 14.21 -14.44
C TYR A 374 4.33 15.06 -15.63
N CYS A 375 3.08 14.86 -16.08
CA CYS A 375 2.48 15.66 -17.14
C CYS A 375 2.41 17.14 -16.76
N TRP A 376 2.01 17.44 -15.52
CA TRP A 376 1.97 18.80 -15.01
C TRP A 376 3.35 19.43 -14.93
N ALA A 377 4.34 18.73 -14.35
CA ALA A 377 5.71 19.22 -14.27
C ALA A 377 6.27 19.58 -15.66
N HIS A 378 5.98 18.75 -16.65
CA HIS A 378 6.35 18.98 -18.04
C HIS A 378 5.67 20.20 -18.66
N LEU A 379 4.34 20.28 -18.55
CA LEU A 379 3.57 21.41 -19.09
C LEU A 379 3.99 22.74 -18.45
N ILE A 380 4.27 22.75 -17.15
CA ILE A 380 4.77 23.93 -16.43
C ILE A 380 6.16 24.32 -16.94
N SER A 381 7.07 23.35 -17.08
CA SER A 381 8.43 23.57 -17.60
C SER A 381 8.41 24.21 -18.99
N GLU A 382 7.61 23.66 -19.91
CA GLU A 382 7.53 24.14 -21.29
C GLU A 382 6.78 25.47 -21.41
N SER A 383 5.74 25.69 -20.59
CA SER A 383 4.97 26.94 -20.63
C SER A 383 5.79 28.18 -20.32
N LYS A 384 6.94 28.06 -19.62
CA LYS A 384 7.87 29.18 -19.36
C LYS A 384 8.41 29.82 -20.64
N LYS A 385 8.40 29.10 -21.77
CA LYS A 385 8.86 29.59 -23.07
C LYS A 385 7.76 30.33 -23.85
N GLU A 386 6.52 30.24 -23.41
CA GLU A 386 5.37 30.88 -24.06
C GLU A 386 5.03 32.22 -23.41
N ALA A 387 4.57 33.16 -24.21
CA ALA A 387 4.06 34.44 -23.74
C ALA A 387 2.54 34.37 -23.61
N GLY A 388 1.99 34.57 -22.40
CA GLY A 388 0.55 34.51 -22.12
C GLY A 388 -0.30 35.64 -22.73
N HIS A 389 0.23 36.46 -23.65
CA HIS A 389 -0.47 37.62 -24.21
C HIS A 389 -1.70 37.29 -25.07
N HIS A 390 -1.90 36.02 -25.44
CA HIS A 390 -3.06 35.55 -26.20
C HIS A 390 -4.26 35.13 -25.33
N GLU A 391 -4.09 35.07 -24.00
CA GLU A 391 -5.13 34.73 -23.04
C GLU A 391 -5.87 36.01 -22.59
N ASN A 392 -6.61 36.65 -23.52
CA ASN A 392 -7.40 37.85 -23.25
C ASN A 392 -8.87 37.50 -22.97
N TYR A 393 -9.41 37.98 -21.85
CA TYR A 393 -10.77 37.65 -21.39
C TYR A 393 -11.57 38.93 -21.10
N ALA A 394 -12.80 38.99 -21.60
CA ALA A 394 -13.76 40.05 -21.30
C ALA A 394 -14.69 39.63 -20.16
N PRO A 395 -14.82 40.41 -19.08
CA PRO A 395 -15.82 40.15 -18.05
C PRO A 395 -17.22 40.52 -18.56
N ILE A 396 -18.15 39.58 -18.48
CA ILE A 396 -19.57 39.76 -18.74
C ILE A 396 -20.29 39.85 -17.40
N THR A 397 -21.02 40.94 -17.17
CA THR A 397 -21.82 41.14 -15.95
C THR A 397 -23.21 40.55 -16.17
N LEU A 398 -23.67 39.74 -15.22
CA LEU A 398 -24.95 39.03 -15.25
C LEU A 398 -25.97 39.57 -14.23
N SER A 399 -25.60 40.65 -13.53
CA SER A 399 -26.46 41.37 -12.60
C SER A 399 -26.91 42.72 -13.15
N SER A 400 -28.15 43.09 -12.80
CA SER A 400 -28.77 44.38 -13.06
C SER A 400 -28.30 45.46 -12.10
N GLU A 401 -28.86 46.65 -12.25
CA GLU A 401 -28.51 47.88 -11.54
C GLU A 401 -28.77 47.80 -10.04
N ASP A 402 -29.71 46.95 -9.64
CA ASP A 402 -30.04 46.62 -8.24
C ASP A 402 -29.22 45.43 -7.69
N ASP A 403 -28.18 45.00 -8.42
CA ASP A 403 -27.34 43.83 -8.11
C ASP A 403 -28.10 42.48 -8.09
N SER A 404 -29.36 42.46 -8.57
CA SER A 404 -30.11 41.24 -8.80
C SER A 404 -29.72 40.59 -10.13
N ARG A 405 -30.06 39.31 -10.35
CA ARG A 405 -29.77 38.63 -11.62
C ARG A 405 -30.74 39.12 -12.70
N PHE A 406 -30.22 39.48 -13.87
CA PHE A 406 -31.05 39.91 -15.01
C PHE A 406 -32.20 38.95 -15.32
N SER A 407 -33.38 39.51 -15.58
CA SER A 407 -34.59 38.83 -16.07
C SER A 407 -34.80 39.08 -17.58
N GLU A 408 -34.75 40.34 -18.01
CA GLU A 408 -34.89 40.75 -19.40
C GLU A 408 -33.78 41.78 -19.75
N PRO A 409 -32.53 41.33 -19.97
CA PRO A 409 -31.43 42.25 -20.21
C PRO A 409 -31.56 42.92 -21.58
N VAL A 410 -31.38 44.24 -21.59
CA VAL A 410 -31.52 45.07 -22.78
C VAL A 410 -30.36 46.06 -22.95
N ARG A 411 -30.09 46.46 -24.19
CA ARG A 411 -29.11 47.49 -24.53
C ARG A 411 -29.80 48.80 -24.86
N VAL A 412 -29.24 49.88 -24.32
CA VAL A 412 -29.67 51.25 -24.57
C VAL A 412 -28.73 51.88 -25.60
N PRO A 413 -29.24 52.57 -26.63
CA PRO A 413 -28.40 53.19 -27.66
C PRO A 413 -27.33 54.13 -27.09
N GLY A 414 -26.08 53.91 -27.49
CA GLY A 414 -24.93 54.74 -27.11
C GLY A 414 -24.37 54.50 -25.71
N VAL A 415 -25.02 53.65 -24.90
CA VAL A 415 -24.58 53.34 -23.54
C VAL A 415 -23.88 51.97 -23.52
N PRO A 416 -22.65 51.87 -23.00
CA PRO A 416 -21.97 50.58 -22.88
C PRO A 416 -22.65 49.72 -21.80
N GLY A 417 -22.72 48.40 -22.05
CA GLY A 417 -23.31 47.43 -21.12
C GLY A 417 -24.77 47.08 -21.44
N ALA A 418 -25.44 46.43 -20.48
CA ALA A 418 -26.85 46.09 -20.54
C ALA A 418 -27.56 46.51 -19.26
N PHE A 419 -28.86 46.66 -19.36
CA PHE A 419 -29.75 47.19 -18.34
C PHE A 419 -30.95 46.26 -18.15
N GLU A 420 -31.58 46.27 -16.98
CA GLU A 420 -32.85 45.54 -16.81
C GLU A 420 -33.97 46.30 -17.52
N ARG A 421 -34.80 45.60 -18.30
CA ARG A 421 -35.84 46.27 -19.08
C ARG A 421 -36.83 47.02 -18.20
N ALA A 422 -37.17 46.47 -17.04
CA ALA A 422 -38.06 47.11 -16.07
C ALA A 422 -37.46 48.43 -15.56
N TYR A 423 -36.15 48.47 -15.29
CA TYR A 423 -35.44 49.69 -14.90
C TYR A 423 -35.50 50.76 -15.98
N VAL A 424 -35.22 50.39 -17.24
CA VAL A 424 -35.27 51.34 -18.38
C VAL A 424 -36.69 51.88 -18.57
N ARG A 425 -37.72 51.02 -18.49
CA ARG A 425 -39.13 51.44 -18.57
C ARG A 425 -39.52 52.38 -17.44
N GLN A 426 -39.06 52.14 -16.23
CA GLN A 426 -39.33 53.02 -15.09
C GLN A 426 -38.70 54.40 -15.31
N LYS A 427 -37.43 54.47 -15.77
CA LYS A 427 -36.78 55.75 -16.12
C LYS A 427 -37.52 56.50 -17.23
N MET A 428 -38.01 55.79 -18.25
CA MET A 428 -38.85 56.38 -19.30
C MET A 428 -40.16 56.95 -18.75
N LYS A 429 -40.80 56.25 -17.81
CA LYS A 429 -42.05 56.68 -17.17
C LYS A 429 -41.85 57.91 -16.28
N ASP A 430 -40.72 57.96 -15.57
CA ASP A 430 -40.36 59.06 -14.67
C ASP A 430 -39.80 60.29 -15.43
N GLY A 431 -39.58 60.17 -16.75
CA GLY A 431 -39.04 61.24 -17.59
C GLY A 431 -37.55 61.50 -17.36
N GLU A 432 -36.83 60.56 -16.74
CA GLU A 432 -35.42 60.67 -16.43
C GLU A 432 -34.53 60.19 -17.59
N LYS A 433 -33.42 60.90 -17.87
CA LYS A 433 -32.49 60.53 -18.94
C LYS A 433 -31.42 59.55 -18.45
N ILE A 434 -31.22 58.45 -19.16
CA ILE A 434 -30.09 57.53 -18.92
C ILE A 434 -28.78 58.21 -19.36
N PRO A 435 -27.74 58.28 -18.50
CA PRO A 435 -26.46 58.91 -18.83
C PRO A 435 -25.84 58.33 -20.11
N ASN A 436 -25.27 59.19 -20.95
CA ASN A 436 -24.62 58.84 -22.22
C ASN A 436 -25.53 58.20 -23.29
N CYS A 437 -26.85 58.16 -23.09
CA CYS A 437 -27.77 57.72 -24.13
C CYS A 437 -27.73 58.69 -25.31
N THR A 438 -27.52 58.15 -26.51
CA THR A 438 -27.38 58.93 -27.75
C THR A 438 -28.71 59.46 -28.29
N GLU A 439 -29.85 58.98 -27.77
CA GLU A 439 -31.17 59.47 -28.14
C GLU A 439 -31.65 60.57 -27.18
N GLU A 440 -32.34 61.58 -27.72
CA GLU A 440 -32.96 62.65 -26.90
C GLU A 440 -34.21 62.17 -26.17
N VAL A 441 -35.01 61.31 -26.80
CA VAL A 441 -36.22 60.69 -26.23
C VAL A 441 -36.13 59.18 -26.45
N LEU A 442 -35.76 58.45 -25.41
CA LEU A 442 -35.69 56.99 -25.44
C LEU A 442 -37.09 56.41 -25.61
N ARG A 443 -37.30 55.60 -26.66
CA ARG A 443 -38.56 54.88 -26.92
C ARG A 443 -38.37 53.38 -26.71
N GLU A 444 -39.46 52.67 -26.42
CA GLU A 444 -39.42 51.20 -26.24
C GLU A 444 -38.88 50.50 -27.50
N THR A 445 -39.15 51.04 -28.68
CA THR A 445 -38.63 50.52 -29.96
C THR A 445 -37.14 50.74 -30.17
N SER A 446 -36.52 51.65 -29.42
CA SER A 446 -35.09 51.96 -29.50
C SER A 446 -34.24 50.99 -28.68
N ILE A 447 -34.87 50.25 -27.76
CA ILE A 447 -34.21 49.29 -26.87
C ILE A 447 -34.03 47.96 -27.60
N GLN A 448 -32.83 47.39 -27.52
CA GLN A 448 -32.52 46.10 -28.13
C GLN A 448 -32.31 45.03 -27.07
N ARG A 449 -32.67 43.77 -27.35
CA ARG A 449 -32.36 42.66 -26.45
C ARG A 449 -30.84 42.42 -26.40
N ALA A 450 -30.31 42.18 -25.21
CA ALA A 450 -28.91 41.81 -25.02
C ALA A 450 -28.74 40.29 -25.21
N ASN A 451 -28.93 39.79 -26.44
CA ASN A 451 -28.94 38.35 -26.74
C ASN A 451 -27.67 37.60 -26.29
N ASP A 452 -26.52 38.29 -26.33
CA ASP A 452 -25.24 37.76 -25.86
C ASP A 452 -25.23 37.48 -24.35
N ILE A 453 -25.86 38.36 -23.55
CA ILE A 453 -26.04 38.17 -22.11
C ILE A 453 -27.12 37.14 -21.83
N GLU A 454 -28.23 37.17 -22.56
CA GLU A 454 -29.28 36.15 -22.43
C GLU A 454 -28.72 34.74 -22.66
N LYS A 455 -27.88 34.57 -23.69
CA LYS A 455 -27.23 33.28 -23.97
C LYS A 455 -26.40 32.77 -22.80
N VAL A 456 -25.68 33.66 -22.11
CA VAL A 456 -24.90 33.33 -20.91
C VAL A 456 -25.83 33.00 -19.74
N LEU A 457 -26.89 33.79 -19.51
CA LEU A 457 -27.87 33.58 -18.44
C LEU A 457 -28.59 32.23 -18.55
N LEU A 458 -28.90 31.80 -19.77
CA LEU A 458 -29.56 30.53 -20.10
C LEU A 458 -28.62 29.32 -19.97
N SER A 459 -27.31 29.55 -19.86
CA SER A 459 -26.32 28.47 -19.88
C SER A 459 -25.56 28.34 -18.55
N LEU A 460 -25.56 29.35 -17.68
CA LEU A 460 -24.83 29.35 -16.42
C LEU A 460 -25.74 29.36 -15.17
N PRO A 461 -25.30 28.79 -14.04
CA PRO A 461 -26.07 28.80 -12.80
C PRO A 461 -26.46 30.20 -12.29
N PRO A 462 -27.63 30.35 -11.62
CA PRO A 462 -28.08 31.58 -10.97
C PRO A 462 -27.06 32.26 -10.04
N SER A 463 -26.21 31.46 -9.37
CA SER A 463 -25.19 31.95 -8.44
C SER A 463 -24.04 32.72 -9.10
N MET A 464 -23.80 32.53 -10.40
CA MET A 464 -22.75 33.26 -11.12
C MET A 464 -23.24 34.66 -11.48
N ARG A 465 -22.57 35.68 -10.93
CA ARG A 465 -22.88 37.11 -11.19
C ARG A 465 -22.03 37.73 -12.29
N THR A 466 -20.85 37.17 -12.56
CA THR A 466 -19.95 37.59 -13.64
C THR A 466 -19.36 36.37 -14.32
N TYR A 467 -19.04 36.48 -15.60
CA TYR A 467 -18.37 35.42 -16.36
C TYR A 467 -17.26 35.99 -17.23
N ALA A 468 -16.03 35.46 -17.13
CA ALA A 468 -14.92 35.88 -17.96
C ALA A 468 -14.93 35.09 -19.29
N LEU A 469 -15.29 35.72 -20.41
CA LEU A 469 -15.31 35.07 -21.72
C LEU A 469 -14.01 35.34 -22.49
N TRP A 470 -13.37 34.30 -23.01
CA TRP A 470 -12.19 34.46 -23.86
C TRP A 470 -12.54 35.20 -25.16
N ILE A 471 -11.71 36.17 -25.55
CA ILE A 471 -11.88 36.94 -26.78
C ILE A 471 -11.07 36.25 -27.88
N HIS A 472 -11.75 35.55 -28.80
CA HIS A 472 -11.12 34.79 -29.87
C HIS A 472 -10.34 35.68 -30.85
N PRO A 473 -8.99 35.62 -30.87
CA PRO A 473 -8.19 36.28 -31.90
C PRO A 473 -8.19 35.42 -33.16
N ASP A 474 -8.39 36.04 -34.34
CA ASP A 474 -8.40 35.39 -35.68
C ASP A 474 -7.15 34.56 -36.05
N LYS A 475 -6.14 34.46 -35.16
CA LYS A 475 -4.83 33.85 -35.43
C LYS A 475 -4.50 32.64 -34.56
N THR A 476 -5.40 32.16 -33.69
CA THR A 476 -5.07 31.12 -32.71
C THR A 476 -5.34 29.73 -33.31
N THR A 477 -4.34 29.14 -34.00
CA THR A 477 -4.42 27.77 -34.49
C THR A 477 -3.78 26.80 -33.48
N GLY A 478 -4.60 25.93 -32.88
CA GLY A 478 -4.13 24.87 -32.00
C GLY A 478 -3.52 23.69 -32.77
N GLN A 479 -2.65 22.92 -32.11
CA GLN A 479 -2.01 21.72 -32.68
C GLN A 479 -2.92 20.48 -32.65
N ASN A 480 -4.16 20.59 -32.15
CA ASN A 480 -5.13 19.49 -32.07
C ASN A 480 -4.53 18.20 -31.45
N PHE A 481 -3.83 18.36 -30.33
CA PHE A 481 -3.14 17.28 -29.60
C PHE A 481 -1.97 16.63 -30.36
N GLN A 482 -1.48 17.23 -31.45
CA GLN A 482 -0.27 16.79 -32.15
C GLN A 482 0.98 17.39 -31.49
N ILE A 483 1.45 16.74 -30.43
CA ILE A 483 2.58 17.21 -29.61
C ILE A 483 3.90 16.72 -30.21
N ASN A 484 4.92 17.60 -30.25
CA ASN A 484 6.29 17.21 -30.63
C ASN A 484 6.94 16.34 -29.54
N LYS A 485 7.46 15.16 -29.92
CA LYS A 485 7.82 14.06 -29.00
C LYS A 485 9.32 13.91 -28.77
N GLU A 486 10.07 15.00 -28.85
CA GLU A 486 11.54 14.99 -28.69
C GLU A 486 12.00 14.67 -27.26
N LYS A 487 11.14 14.87 -26.25
CA LYS A 487 11.44 14.60 -24.84
C LYS A 487 10.91 13.23 -24.39
N THR A 488 11.76 12.51 -23.66
CA THR A 488 11.49 11.19 -23.06
C THR A 488 10.69 11.30 -21.77
N PHE A 489 10.05 10.20 -21.34
CA PHE A 489 9.40 10.15 -20.03
C PHE A 489 10.40 10.41 -18.88
N GLY A 490 11.65 9.97 -19.06
CA GLY A 490 12.76 10.30 -18.16
C GLY A 490 12.99 11.80 -17.99
N SER A 491 12.86 12.60 -19.06
CA SER A 491 12.95 14.06 -18.96
C SER A 491 11.84 14.64 -18.08
N MET A 492 10.62 14.11 -18.14
CA MET A 492 9.51 14.57 -17.32
C MET A 492 9.72 14.26 -15.84
N VAL A 493 10.36 13.12 -15.53
CA VAL A 493 10.76 12.75 -14.16
C VAL A 493 11.79 13.72 -13.61
N GLU A 494 12.78 14.14 -14.40
CA GLU A 494 13.77 15.14 -13.97
C GLU A 494 13.14 16.53 -13.80
N GLU A 495 12.16 16.90 -14.63
CA GLU A 495 11.40 18.15 -14.46
C GLU A 495 10.57 18.16 -13.16
N LEU A 496 10.00 17.02 -12.74
CA LEU A 496 9.30 16.91 -11.47
C LEU A 496 10.23 17.07 -10.26
N LYS A 497 11.49 16.63 -10.37
CA LYS A 497 12.52 16.81 -9.33
C LYS A 497 13.04 18.25 -9.22
N SER A 498 12.68 19.14 -10.16
CA SER A 498 13.10 20.53 -10.13
C SER A 498 12.57 21.25 -8.87
N PRO A 499 13.35 22.14 -8.23
CA PRO A 499 12.92 22.89 -7.05
C PRO A 499 11.61 23.67 -7.27
N HIS A 500 11.32 24.07 -8.50
CA HIS A 500 10.11 24.82 -8.86
C HIS A 500 8.83 23.96 -8.90
N ASN A 501 8.95 22.63 -8.88
CA ASN A 501 7.84 21.68 -8.97
C ASN A 501 7.70 20.82 -7.70
N GLN A 502 8.39 21.18 -6.61
CA GLN A 502 8.44 20.37 -5.39
C GLN A 502 7.05 20.10 -4.78
N TYR A 503 6.10 21.04 -4.92
CA TYR A 503 4.73 20.90 -4.44
C TYR A 503 3.92 19.80 -5.17
N LEU A 504 4.36 19.38 -6.37
CA LEU A 504 3.76 18.26 -7.12
C LEU A 504 4.33 16.89 -6.70
N ASN A 505 5.39 16.84 -5.89
CA ASN A 505 5.89 15.58 -5.35
C ASN A 505 5.04 15.13 -4.17
N VAL A 506 4.74 13.83 -4.12
CA VAL A 506 4.11 13.21 -2.94
C VAL A 506 5.10 13.25 -1.79
N THR A 507 4.82 14.10 -0.82
CA THR A 507 5.61 14.30 0.38
C THR A 507 5.32 13.18 1.37
N PRO A 508 6.36 12.49 1.88
CA PRO A 508 6.19 11.50 2.93
C PRO A 508 5.59 12.17 4.19
N PRO A 509 4.56 11.57 4.83
CA PRO A 509 3.90 12.13 6.01
C PRO A 509 4.83 12.72 7.08
N LEU A 510 5.90 12.05 7.47
CA LEU A 510 6.80 12.52 8.51
C LEU A 510 7.63 13.74 8.11
N SER A 511 7.92 13.90 6.80
CA SER A 511 8.57 15.10 6.28
C SER A 511 7.71 16.37 6.47
N LEU A 512 6.41 16.22 6.71
CA LEU A 512 5.50 17.34 6.99
C LEU A 512 5.76 17.97 8.37
N LYS A 513 6.51 17.34 9.28
CA LYS A 513 6.88 17.97 10.56
C LYS A 513 7.71 19.23 10.37
N ALA A 514 8.59 19.24 9.37
CA ALA A 514 9.44 20.39 9.08
C ALA A 514 8.73 21.47 8.23
N LEU A 515 7.60 21.14 7.61
CA LEU A 515 6.88 22.00 6.69
C LEU A 515 5.88 22.92 7.41
N GLY A 516 5.71 24.13 6.85
CA GLY A 516 4.80 25.17 7.33
C GLY A 516 3.41 25.07 6.70
N HIS A 517 2.93 26.18 6.12
CA HIS A 517 1.63 26.31 5.44
C HIS A 517 1.77 26.23 3.91
N GLU A 518 2.54 25.28 3.41
CA GLU A 518 2.69 25.07 1.96
C GLU A 518 1.85 23.87 1.52
N ASN A 519 0.92 24.09 0.58
CA ASN A 519 0.09 23.03 0.04
C ASN A 519 0.97 22.07 -0.81
N CYS A 520 1.09 20.82 -0.37
CA CYS A 520 1.80 19.77 -1.09
C CYS A 520 1.01 18.47 -1.09
N LEU A 521 1.36 17.55 -1.99
CA LEU A 521 0.73 16.23 -2.03
C LEU A 521 1.21 15.37 -0.87
N VAL A 522 0.31 14.58 -0.27
CA VAL A 522 0.62 13.62 0.80
C VAL A 522 -0.09 12.30 0.55
N LEU A 523 0.59 11.19 0.82
CA LEU A 523 -0.02 9.86 0.74
C LEU A 523 -0.96 9.65 1.94
N LEU A 524 -2.25 9.34 1.70
CA LEU A 524 -3.24 9.07 2.74
C LEU A 524 -3.44 7.56 2.99
N SER A 525 -3.26 6.75 1.94
CA SER A 525 -3.22 5.28 1.93
C SER A 525 -2.52 4.79 0.65
N GLU A 526 -2.34 3.47 0.45
CA GLU A 526 -1.66 2.94 -0.76
C GLU A 526 -2.30 3.43 -2.09
N ASP A 527 -3.62 3.66 -2.08
CA ASP A 527 -4.44 4.03 -3.24
C ASP A 527 -5.06 5.44 -3.15
N ASN A 528 -4.67 6.25 -2.16
CA ASN A 528 -5.20 7.61 -2.01
C ASN A 528 -4.10 8.64 -1.73
N VAL A 529 -4.00 9.64 -2.60
CA VAL A 529 -3.16 10.83 -2.42
C VAL A 529 -4.07 12.03 -2.17
N GLY A 530 -3.84 12.71 -1.05
CA GLY A 530 -4.52 13.96 -0.69
C GLY A 530 -3.60 15.17 -0.76
N VAL A 531 -4.11 16.30 -0.25
CA VAL A 531 -3.36 17.56 -0.17
C VAL A 531 -3.17 17.94 1.29
N TYR A 532 -1.93 18.18 1.70
CA TYR A 532 -1.63 18.79 2.99
C TYR A 532 -2.01 20.27 2.96
N VAL A 533 -2.84 20.71 3.91
CA VAL A 533 -3.35 22.10 3.99
C VAL A 533 -2.62 22.88 5.09
N GLY A 534 -2.23 22.22 6.17
CA GLY A 534 -1.53 22.85 7.28
C GLY A 534 -1.53 22.01 8.55
N LYS A 535 -0.93 22.54 9.61
CA LYS A 535 -0.99 21.93 10.95
C LYS A 535 -2.20 22.41 11.73
N ASP A 536 -2.74 21.53 12.57
CA ASP A 536 -3.68 21.96 13.59
C ASP A 536 -2.98 22.91 14.57
N LYS A 537 -3.61 24.05 14.87
CA LYS A 537 -3.09 25.04 15.81
C LYS A 537 -3.03 24.53 17.25
N CYS A 538 -3.82 23.51 17.58
CA CYS A 538 -3.94 22.99 18.95
C CYS A 538 -3.07 21.76 19.23
N SER A 539 -2.62 21.03 18.19
CA SER A 539 -1.80 19.82 18.34
C SER A 539 -0.75 19.71 17.22
N PRO A 540 0.56 19.73 17.55
CA PRO A 540 1.63 19.63 16.55
C PRO A 540 1.72 18.25 15.87
N GLU A 541 1.06 17.23 16.43
CA GLU A 541 1.00 15.87 15.88
C GLU A 541 -0.17 15.68 14.90
N MET A 542 -1.11 16.63 14.85
CA MET A 542 -2.28 16.58 13.97
C MET A 542 -2.08 17.50 12.77
N ILE A 543 -2.27 16.94 11.57
CA ILE A 543 -2.26 17.69 10.31
C ILE A 543 -3.66 17.77 9.72
N MET A 544 -3.93 18.85 9.00
CA MET A 544 -5.11 18.98 8.15
C MET A 544 -4.76 18.57 6.73
N VAL A 545 -5.51 17.61 6.20
CA VAL A 545 -5.40 17.13 4.82
C VAL A 545 -6.75 17.25 4.12
N HIS A 546 -6.75 17.67 2.86
CA HIS A 546 -7.92 17.64 2.00
C HIS A 546 -7.91 16.33 1.20
N ASP A 547 -8.94 15.51 1.35
CA ASP A 547 -9.10 14.25 0.62
C ASP A 547 -9.95 14.47 -0.63
N CYS A 548 -9.29 14.50 -1.79
CA CYS A 548 -9.95 14.74 -3.07
C CYS A 548 -10.81 13.57 -3.57
N LEU A 549 -10.89 12.44 -2.86
CA LEU A 549 -11.86 11.39 -3.22
C LEU A 549 -13.26 11.69 -2.66
N ASP A 550 -13.36 12.22 -1.44
CA ASP A 550 -14.64 12.56 -0.82
C ASP A 550 -14.90 14.07 -0.65
N GLY A 551 -13.94 14.92 -1.01
CA GLY A 551 -14.05 16.37 -1.04
C GLY A 551 -14.08 17.01 0.34
N LYS A 552 -13.44 16.38 1.33
CA LYS A 552 -13.50 16.84 2.73
C LYS A 552 -12.11 17.08 3.31
N ASP A 553 -12.04 18.13 4.11
CA ASP A 553 -10.93 18.34 5.03
C ASP A 553 -11.02 17.33 6.19
N LYS A 554 -9.89 16.68 6.47
CA LYS A 554 -9.74 15.69 7.53
C LYS A 554 -8.55 16.08 8.41
N THR A 555 -8.74 15.96 9.71
CA THR A 555 -7.64 16.03 10.67
C THR A 555 -7.10 14.62 10.86
N VAL A 556 -5.80 14.45 10.63
CA VAL A 556 -5.13 13.14 10.68
C VAL A 556 -3.91 13.23 11.58
N ASP A 557 -3.72 12.23 12.43
CA ASP A 557 -2.51 12.06 13.22
C ASP A 557 -1.33 11.69 12.30
N LEU A 558 -0.27 12.47 12.38
CA LEU A 558 0.89 12.36 11.50
C LEU A 558 1.65 11.05 11.69
N ASN A 559 1.78 10.58 12.93
CA ASN A 559 2.50 9.34 13.24
C ASN A 559 1.66 8.13 12.82
N LEU A 560 0.35 8.17 13.04
CA LEU A 560 -0.55 7.11 12.57
C LEU A 560 -0.60 7.04 11.05
N LEU A 561 -0.60 8.20 10.39
CA LEU A 561 -0.54 8.30 8.93
C LEU A 561 0.75 7.69 8.40
N ALA A 562 1.88 8.05 9.01
CA ALA A 562 3.20 7.51 8.66
C ALA A 562 3.25 5.98 8.78
N VAL A 563 2.71 5.41 9.87
CA VAL A 563 2.59 3.95 10.03
C VAL A 563 1.74 3.34 8.92
N ARG A 564 0.58 3.94 8.61
CA ARG A 564 -0.35 3.43 7.59
C ARG A 564 0.25 3.46 6.18
N THR A 565 1.05 4.48 5.86
CA THR A 565 1.63 4.67 4.54
C THR A 565 3.03 4.06 4.40
N GLY A 566 3.54 3.44 5.45
CA GLY A 566 4.91 2.90 5.48
C GLY A 566 5.99 3.98 5.43
N ASP A 567 5.68 5.20 5.85
CA ASP A 567 6.67 6.27 6.00
C ASP A 567 7.35 6.16 7.37
N HIS A 568 8.64 5.84 7.35
CA HIS A 568 9.49 5.76 8.54
C HIS A 568 10.49 6.93 8.61
N GLY A 569 10.31 7.95 7.74
CA GLY A 569 11.17 9.11 7.58
C GLY A 569 11.03 10.18 8.65
N ASP A 570 11.32 9.84 9.91
CA ASP A 570 11.77 10.78 10.95
C ASP A 570 12.52 9.97 12.01
N ASP A 571 13.83 9.85 11.82
CA ASP A 571 14.86 9.59 12.83
C ASP A 571 14.53 8.65 14.02
N ARG A 572 13.78 7.57 13.75
CA ARG A 572 13.63 6.39 14.60
C ARG A 572 13.54 5.11 13.77
N THR A 573 14.27 5.02 12.66
CA THR A 573 14.43 3.79 11.86
C THR A 573 14.94 2.57 12.65
N PHE A 574 15.38 2.78 13.89
CA PHE A 574 15.71 1.72 14.83
C PHE A 574 15.11 2.07 16.19
N VAL A 575 13.83 1.75 16.41
CA VAL A 575 13.32 1.52 17.78
C VAL A 575 13.79 0.12 18.15
N ILE A 576 15.06 0.04 18.53
CA ILE A 576 15.71 -1.18 18.96
C ILE A 576 15.92 -1.07 20.46
N THR A 577 15.59 -2.14 21.17
CA THR A 577 15.75 -2.18 22.63
C THR A 577 17.21 -2.36 23.03
N ARG A 578 18.04 -2.86 22.10
CA ARG A 578 19.44 -3.21 22.31
C ARG A 578 20.29 -2.90 21.07
N THR A 579 21.61 -2.83 21.24
CA THR A 579 22.55 -2.71 20.12
C THR A 579 22.58 -4.02 19.33
N PRO A 580 22.31 -4.01 18.01
CA PRO A 580 22.24 -5.21 17.22
C PRO A 580 23.65 -5.70 16.91
N LYS A 581 23.85 -7.02 16.98
CA LYS A 581 25.10 -7.67 16.58
C LYS A 581 25.11 -8.07 15.11
N GLU A 582 23.92 -8.31 14.55
CA GLU A 582 23.73 -8.73 13.17
C GLU A 582 22.48 -8.06 12.59
N ALA A 583 22.59 -7.52 11.39
CA ALA A 583 21.51 -6.94 10.63
C ALA A 583 21.25 -7.80 9.40
N ILE A 584 20.00 -8.25 9.26
CA ILE A 584 19.61 -9.23 8.26
C ILE A 584 18.56 -8.62 7.33
N VAL A 585 18.81 -8.62 6.03
CA VAL A 585 17.77 -8.39 5.03
C VAL A 585 17.33 -9.73 4.47
N VAL A 586 16.06 -10.06 4.62
CA VAL A 586 15.48 -11.23 3.97
C VAL A 586 14.86 -10.82 2.65
N LEU A 587 15.42 -11.35 1.55
CA LEU A 587 14.90 -11.18 0.20
C LEU A 587 13.97 -12.35 -0.12
N ILE A 588 12.71 -12.04 -0.40
CA ILE A 588 11.69 -13.01 -0.73
C ILE A 588 11.31 -12.89 -2.20
N ASP A 589 11.54 -13.98 -2.93
CA ASP A 589 11.12 -14.09 -4.31
C ASP A 589 9.60 -14.28 -4.38
N THR A 590 8.98 -13.38 -5.14
CA THR A 590 7.54 -13.37 -5.40
C THR A 590 7.26 -13.37 -6.89
N SER A 591 8.24 -13.76 -7.71
CA SER A 591 8.11 -13.88 -9.15
C SER A 591 7.21 -15.05 -9.55
N SER A 592 6.81 -15.11 -10.82
CA SER A 592 5.89 -16.15 -11.31
C SER A 592 6.48 -17.55 -11.26
N SER A 593 7.81 -17.72 -11.27
CA SER A 593 8.48 -19.03 -11.15
C SER A 593 8.24 -19.69 -9.78
N MET A 594 7.85 -18.88 -8.79
CA MET A 594 7.51 -19.32 -7.44
C MET A 594 6.13 -19.98 -7.33
N GLU A 595 5.33 -19.93 -8.41
CA GLU A 595 4.03 -20.60 -8.51
C GLU A 595 4.16 -22.10 -8.84
N GLU A 596 5.35 -22.53 -9.28
CA GLU A 596 5.66 -23.92 -9.59
C GLU A 596 5.69 -24.81 -8.34
N GLN A 597 5.59 -26.14 -8.53
CA GLN A 597 5.67 -27.10 -7.43
C GLN A 597 7.12 -27.34 -7.01
N ARG A 598 7.36 -27.40 -5.69
CA ARG A 598 8.72 -27.30 -5.13
C ARG A 598 9.49 -28.63 -5.07
N TYR A 599 8.83 -29.79 -5.20
CA TYR A 599 9.47 -31.11 -5.09
C TYR A 599 8.71 -32.15 -5.92
N ALA A 600 9.44 -33.04 -6.62
CA ALA A 600 8.83 -34.16 -7.34
C ALA A 600 8.04 -35.07 -6.37
N GLY A 601 6.72 -34.88 -6.28
CA GLY A 601 5.81 -35.69 -5.46
C GLY A 601 5.06 -34.97 -4.32
N ALA A 602 5.28 -33.68 -4.07
CA ALA A 602 4.53 -32.90 -3.07
C ALA A 602 3.71 -31.77 -3.72
N GLU A 603 2.42 -31.65 -3.38
CA GLU A 603 1.49 -30.63 -3.91
C GLU A 603 1.70 -29.21 -3.31
N ILE A 604 2.91 -28.82 -2.92
CA ILE A 604 3.20 -27.50 -2.32
C ILE A 604 3.92 -26.61 -3.34
N LYS A 605 3.38 -25.41 -3.56
CA LYS A 605 3.98 -24.37 -4.40
C LYS A 605 5.24 -23.78 -3.75
N LYS A 606 6.26 -23.39 -4.55
CA LYS A 606 7.51 -22.81 -4.00
C LYS A 606 7.22 -21.60 -3.09
N ILE A 607 6.25 -20.76 -3.46
CA ILE A 607 5.85 -19.57 -2.69
C ILE A 607 5.33 -19.89 -1.29
N ASN A 608 4.53 -20.95 -1.15
CA ASN A 608 3.99 -21.38 0.16
C ASN A 608 5.11 -21.89 1.05
N ALA A 609 6.04 -22.63 0.46
CA ALA A 609 7.16 -23.15 1.19
C ALA A 609 8.20 -22.03 1.52
N VAL A 610 8.21 -20.89 0.81
CA VAL A 610 8.97 -19.70 1.25
C VAL A 610 8.35 -19.08 2.50
N LYS A 611 7.01 -18.97 2.53
CA LYS A 611 6.30 -18.47 3.71
C LYS A 611 6.61 -19.33 4.94
N GLU A 612 6.59 -20.65 4.78
CA GLU A 612 6.89 -21.60 5.86
C GLU A 612 8.34 -21.51 6.36
N LEU A 613 9.30 -21.45 5.42
CA LEU A 613 10.72 -21.23 5.75
C LEU A 613 10.95 -19.92 6.51
N PHE A 614 10.33 -18.83 6.04
CA PHE A 614 10.43 -17.54 6.70
C PHE A 614 9.82 -17.55 8.11
N ASP A 615 8.65 -18.17 8.28
CA ASP A 615 7.99 -18.25 9.58
C ASP A 615 8.82 -19.06 10.59
N ASN A 616 9.45 -20.16 10.15
CA ASN A 616 10.38 -20.92 10.96
C ASN A 616 11.63 -20.08 11.33
N PHE A 617 12.25 -19.42 10.35
CA PHE A 617 13.36 -18.50 10.58
C PHE A 617 13.04 -17.42 11.62
N ALA A 618 11.88 -16.75 11.48
CA ALA A 618 11.45 -15.70 12.39
C ALA A 618 11.18 -16.25 13.80
N THR A 619 10.46 -17.37 13.90
CA THR A 619 10.11 -18.01 15.17
C THR A 619 11.36 -18.47 15.92
N ARG A 620 12.29 -19.16 15.25
CA ARG A 620 13.53 -19.64 15.87
C ARG A 620 14.48 -18.50 16.23
N THR A 621 14.55 -17.45 15.41
CA THR A 621 15.34 -16.25 15.73
C THR A 621 14.85 -15.57 17.01
N MET A 622 13.54 -15.43 17.18
CA MET A 622 12.95 -14.87 18.40
C MET A 622 13.16 -15.81 19.61
N ALA A 623 12.93 -17.11 19.43
CA ALA A 623 13.08 -18.10 20.50
C ALA A 623 14.52 -18.18 21.05
N TYR A 624 15.53 -18.01 20.20
CA TYR A 624 16.93 -18.02 20.63
C TYR A 624 17.43 -16.67 21.18
N ASP A 625 16.58 -15.63 21.18
CA ASP A 625 16.89 -14.27 21.64
C ASP A 625 18.15 -13.67 21.00
N PHE A 626 18.35 -13.90 19.70
CA PHE A 626 19.48 -13.30 18.99
C PHE A 626 19.33 -11.78 18.87
N TYR A 627 20.47 -11.08 18.81
CA TYR A 627 20.54 -9.61 18.78
C TYR A 627 20.45 -9.16 17.32
N HIS A 628 19.40 -9.65 16.65
CA HIS A 628 19.13 -9.43 15.24
C HIS A 628 18.20 -8.23 15.06
N VAL A 629 18.47 -7.46 14.01
CA VAL A 629 17.47 -6.56 13.42
C VAL A 629 17.21 -7.04 12.01
N ILE A 630 15.94 -7.22 11.67
CA ILE A 630 15.57 -7.86 10.40
C ILE A 630 14.74 -6.89 9.57
N SER A 631 15.08 -6.77 8.29
CA SER A 631 14.26 -6.09 7.28
C SER A 631 13.77 -7.11 6.26
N LEU A 632 12.59 -6.85 5.70
CA LEU A 632 11.93 -7.73 4.75
C LEU A 632 11.76 -7.01 3.42
N VAL A 633 12.24 -7.62 2.35
CA VAL A 633 12.14 -7.09 0.98
C VAL A 633 11.56 -8.18 0.09
N LYS A 634 10.49 -7.85 -0.64
CA LYS A 634 9.99 -8.71 -1.71
C LYS A 634 10.53 -8.25 -3.05
N PHE A 635 10.72 -9.20 -3.95
CA PHE A 635 11.05 -8.88 -5.33
C PHE A 635 10.26 -9.74 -6.31
N ASN A 636 9.85 -9.09 -7.38
CA ASN A 636 9.34 -9.66 -8.61
C ASN A 636 9.69 -8.68 -9.75
N SER A 637 8.78 -8.32 -10.66
CA SER A 637 8.96 -7.21 -11.60
C SER A 637 9.26 -5.86 -10.94
N VAL A 638 9.13 -5.75 -9.61
CA VAL A 638 9.57 -4.61 -8.79
C VAL A 638 10.22 -5.13 -7.50
N VAL A 639 11.24 -4.42 -6.99
CA VAL A 639 11.82 -4.65 -5.66
C VAL A 639 11.17 -3.69 -4.64
N LYS A 640 10.40 -4.21 -3.67
CA LYS A 640 9.70 -3.43 -2.63
C LYS A 640 10.18 -3.86 -1.25
N VAL A 641 10.66 -2.90 -0.44
CA VAL A 641 10.87 -3.10 1.00
C VAL A 641 9.48 -3.19 1.64
N LEU A 642 9.15 -4.36 2.20
CA LEU A 642 7.89 -4.58 2.90
C LEU A 642 7.95 -4.04 4.33
N HIS A 643 9.09 -4.21 4.99
CA HIS A 643 9.28 -3.70 6.34
C HIS A 643 10.74 -3.31 6.58
N THR A 644 10.95 -2.18 7.26
CA THR A 644 12.28 -1.73 7.68
C THR A 644 12.82 -2.59 8.84
N PHE A 645 14.04 -2.31 9.31
CA PHE A 645 14.70 -3.07 10.37
C PHE A 645 13.92 -3.01 11.69
N THR A 646 13.60 -4.17 12.25
CA THR A 646 12.91 -4.31 13.54
C THR A 646 13.39 -5.55 14.30
N GLU A 647 13.24 -5.52 15.62
CA GLU A 647 13.40 -6.69 16.51
C GLU A 647 12.09 -7.47 16.66
N ASN A 648 10.94 -6.82 16.43
CA ASN A 648 9.61 -7.42 16.52
C ASN A 648 9.17 -7.93 15.15
N LEU A 649 9.10 -9.26 15.00
CA LEU A 649 8.78 -9.95 13.76
C LEU A 649 7.30 -10.32 13.61
N GLU A 650 6.44 -9.99 14.57
CA GLU A 650 5.01 -10.33 14.48
C GLU A 650 4.31 -9.62 13.32
N THR A 651 4.71 -8.38 13.01
CA THR A 651 4.20 -7.65 11.84
C THR A 651 4.61 -8.31 10.52
N PHE A 652 5.68 -9.14 10.50
CA PHE A 652 6.17 -9.77 9.26
C PHE A 652 5.27 -10.94 8.86
N LYS A 653 4.64 -11.62 9.84
CA LYS A 653 3.67 -12.68 9.59
C LYS A 653 2.45 -12.18 8.82
N GLU A 654 2.00 -10.96 9.07
CA GLU A 654 0.92 -10.32 8.31
C GLU A 654 1.32 -10.06 6.85
N HIS A 655 2.53 -9.50 6.65
CA HIS A 655 3.07 -9.29 5.31
C HIS A 655 3.21 -10.60 4.53
N MET A 656 3.64 -11.70 5.18
CA MET A 656 3.80 -13.01 4.55
C MET A 656 2.49 -13.64 4.09
N ARG A 657 1.40 -13.47 4.86
CA ARG A 657 0.10 -14.05 4.50
C ARG A 657 -0.38 -13.56 3.13
N ASN A 658 -0.18 -12.27 2.85
CA ASN A 658 -0.70 -11.57 1.67
C ASN A 658 0.20 -11.65 0.43
N ILE A 659 1.32 -12.39 0.49
CA ILE A 659 2.23 -12.51 -0.66
C ILE A 659 1.68 -13.51 -1.68
N GLU A 660 1.67 -13.11 -2.95
CA GLU A 660 1.31 -13.93 -4.10
C GLU A 660 2.41 -13.83 -5.18
N ALA A 661 2.58 -14.92 -5.94
CA ALA A 661 3.56 -15.02 -7.02
C ALA A 661 3.06 -14.30 -8.27
N SER A 662 3.86 -13.38 -8.84
CA SER A 662 3.53 -12.64 -10.06
C SER A 662 4.75 -11.97 -10.66
N GLY A 663 4.76 -11.70 -11.97
CA GLY A 663 5.83 -10.94 -12.64
C GLY A 663 7.12 -11.72 -12.90
N CYS A 664 8.20 -10.98 -13.21
CA CYS A 664 9.53 -11.49 -13.53
C CYS A 664 10.44 -11.51 -12.29
N THR A 665 11.65 -12.08 -12.41
CA THR A 665 12.59 -12.22 -11.29
C THR A 665 13.70 -11.18 -11.40
N LEU A 666 13.73 -10.22 -10.46
CA LEU A 666 14.71 -9.14 -10.34
C LEU A 666 15.69 -9.39 -9.16
N LEU A 667 16.38 -10.52 -9.19
CA LEU A 667 17.21 -11.02 -8.09
C LEU A 667 18.43 -10.12 -7.80
N TYR A 668 19.19 -9.72 -8.82
CA TYR A 668 20.39 -8.88 -8.63
C TYR A 668 20.02 -7.44 -8.24
N ASP A 669 18.91 -6.92 -8.76
CA ASP A 669 18.33 -5.66 -8.30
C ASP A 669 17.90 -5.72 -6.83
N ALA A 670 17.33 -6.85 -6.40
CA ALA A 670 16.97 -7.09 -5.01
C ALA A 670 18.19 -7.14 -4.08
N LEU A 671 19.26 -7.83 -4.50
CA LEU A 671 20.55 -7.85 -3.79
C LEU A 671 21.15 -6.43 -3.65
N ARG A 672 21.15 -5.63 -4.73
CA ARG A 672 21.62 -4.23 -4.67
C ARG A 672 20.79 -3.42 -3.69
N ARG A 673 19.46 -3.59 -3.70
CA ARG A 673 18.57 -2.86 -2.79
C ARG A 673 18.80 -3.28 -1.34
N GLY A 674 18.90 -4.58 -1.06
CA GLY A 674 19.21 -5.11 0.26
C GLY A 674 20.55 -4.59 0.79
N ALA A 675 21.57 -4.53 -0.06
CA ALA A 675 22.86 -3.93 0.29
C ALA A 675 22.72 -2.47 0.71
N SER A 676 21.94 -1.67 -0.02
CA SER A 676 21.70 -0.27 0.33
C SER A 676 20.86 -0.07 1.60
N GLU A 677 19.97 -0.99 1.95
CA GLU A 677 19.29 -0.95 3.26
C GLU A 677 20.26 -1.29 4.41
N LEU A 678 21.13 -2.28 4.23
CA LEU A 678 22.15 -2.66 5.23
C LEU A 678 23.23 -1.59 5.43
N GLU A 679 23.64 -0.89 4.38
CA GLU A 679 24.56 0.25 4.46
C GLU A 679 24.04 1.31 5.44
N LYS A 680 22.71 1.57 5.47
CA LYS A 680 22.10 2.49 6.45
C LYS A 680 22.33 2.02 7.89
N VAL A 681 22.20 0.72 8.16
CA VAL A 681 22.47 0.16 9.49
C VAL A 681 23.94 0.31 9.87
N LYS A 682 24.86 0.04 8.93
CA LYS A 682 26.30 0.14 9.14
C LYS A 682 26.75 1.53 9.59
N THR A 683 26.13 2.58 9.04
CA THR A 683 26.45 3.97 9.45
C THR A 683 26.14 4.24 10.91
N ARG A 684 25.11 3.59 11.48
CA ARG A 684 24.70 3.75 12.88
C ARG A 684 25.37 2.75 13.81
N PHE A 685 25.60 1.52 13.34
CA PHE A 685 26.22 0.43 14.09
C PHE A 685 27.40 -0.15 13.29
N PRO A 686 28.60 0.45 13.40
CA PRO A 686 29.76 0.05 12.59
C PRO A 686 30.23 -1.39 12.83
N ASP A 687 30.05 -1.89 14.06
CA ASP A 687 30.46 -3.25 14.47
C ASP A 687 29.40 -4.32 14.14
N CYS A 688 28.27 -3.93 13.55
CA CYS A 688 27.18 -4.85 13.23
C CYS A 688 27.53 -5.67 11.97
N ARG A 689 27.37 -7.00 12.06
CA ARG A 689 27.53 -7.89 10.91
C ARG A 689 26.36 -7.70 9.94
N LEU A 690 26.64 -7.62 8.64
CA LEU A 690 25.61 -7.38 7.62
C LEU A 690 25.38 -8.64 6.80
N ARG A 691 24.12 -9.04 6.67
CA ARG A 691 23.75 -10.27 6.00
C ARG A 691 22.50 -10.12 5.15
N ILE A 692 22.50 -10.78 4.00
CA ILE A 692 21.32 -10.98 3.18
C ILE A 692 20.98 -12.48 3.16
N ILE A 693 19.70 -12.82 3.35
CA ILE A 693 19.18 -14.19 3.17
C ILE A 693 18.21 -14.17 1.99
N CYS A 694 18.52 -14.90 0.92
CA CYS A 694 17.69 -15.02 -0.27
C CYS A 694 16.85 -16.30 -0.23
N LEU A 695 15.53 -16.16 -0.31
CA LEU A 695 14.57 -17.26 -0.47
C LEU A 695 14.00 -17.21 -1.89
N THR A 696 14.52 -18.04 -2.79
CA THR A 696 14.29 -17.96 -4.26
C THR A 696 14.57 -19.32 -4.92
N ASP A 697 14.15 -19.53 -6.16
CA ASP A 697 14.66 -20.62 -6.99
C ASP A 697 16.02 -20.28 -7.66
N GLY A 698 16.47 -19.03 -7.55
CA GLY A 698 17.79 -18.57 -8.00
C GLY A 698 17.83 -18.13 -9.45
N ASP A 699 16.69 -18.12 -10.13
CA ASP A 699 16.57 -17.61 -11.48
C ASP A 699 16.59 -16.08 -11.49
N ASP A 700 17.12 -15.49 -12.55
CA ASP A 700 17.00 -14.07 -12.83
C ASP A 700 16.58 -13.89 -14.29
N SER A 701 15.49 -13.15 -14.52
CA SER A 701 14.89 -12.99 -15.84
C SER A 701 14.73 -11.54 -16.27
N GLY A 702 15.15 -10.58 -15.44
CA GLY A 702 14.93 -9.18 -15.76
C GLY A 702 15.79 -8.17 -15.00
N SER A 703 16.77 -8.60 -14.20
CA SER A 703 17.62 -7.62 -13.50
C SER A 703 18.39 -6.78 -14.52
N CYS A 704 18.46 -5.48 -14.26
CA CYS A 704 19.25 -4.54 -15.08
C CYS A 704 20.72 -4.49 -14.66
N ILE A 705 21.08 -5.25 -13.61
CA ILE A 705 22.42 -5.27 -13.02
C ILE A 705 23.05 -6.63 -13.28
N GLU A 706 24.31 -6.59 -13.70
CA GLU A 706 25.12 -7.79 -13.86
C GLU A 706 25.52 -8.40 -12.50
N PRO A 707 25.56 -9.75 -12.40
CA PRO A 707 25.85 -10.47 -11.15
C PRO A 707 27.22 -10.12 -10.53
N ASP A 708 28.26 -9.90 -11.34
CA ASP A 708 29.59 -9.50 -10.89
C ASP A 708 29.61 -8.07 -10.32
N ALA A 709 28.84 -7.14 -10.91
CA ALA A 709 28.74 -5.78 -10.42
C ALA A 709 28.07 -5.71 -9.03
N VAL A 710 26.98 -6.47 -8.81
CA VAL A 710 26.35 -6.53 -7.49
C VAL A 710 27.23 -7.26 -6.46
N THR A 711 27.96 -8.30 -6.87
CA THR A 711 28.91 -9.03 -6.01
C THR A 711 30.03 -8.12 -5.53
N ALA A 712 30.63 -7.33 -6.42
CA ALA A 712 31.68 -6.37 -6.05
C ALA A 712 31.19 -5.34 -5.02
N LYS A 713 29.92 -4.90 -5.14
CA LYS A 713 29.30 -4.00 -4.16
C LYS A 713 29.12 -4.67 -2.78
N LEU A 714 28.65 -5.91 -2.76
CA LEU A 714 28.44 -6.69 -1.55
C LEU A 714 29.76 -6.88 -0.79
N LEU A 715 30.82 -7.31 -1.49
CA LEU A 715 32.16 -7.48 -0.92
C LEU A 715 32.73 -6.16 -0.39
N LYS A 716 32.65 -5.08 -1.17
CA LYS A 716 33.11 -3.75 -0.73
C LYS A 716 32.41 -3.28 0.55
N SER A 717 31.18 -3.72 0.75
CA SER A 717 30.36 -3.34 1.91
C SER A 717 30.49 -4.33 3.07
N ASN A 718 31.27 -5.41 2.93
CA ASN A 718 31.39 -6.51 3.89
C ASN A 718 30.02 -7.13 4.23
N ILE A 719 29.24 -7.44 3.18
CA ILE A 719 27.89 -8.02 3.29
C ILE A 719 27.95 -9.47 2.84
N ILE A 720 27.54 -10.37 3.73
CA ILE A 720 27.46 -11.82 3.46
C ILE A 720 26.11 -12.15 2.84
N VAL A 721 26.08 -12.96 1.77
CA VAL A 721 24.85 -13.45 1.16
C VAL A 721 24.70 -14.94 1.42
N ASP A 722 23.62 -15.32 2.08
CA ASP A 722 23.16 -16.70 2.14
C ASP A 722 21.97 -16.90 1.21
N SER A 723 21.90 -18.04 0.54
CA SER A 723 20.82 -18.37 -0.40
C SER A 723 20.24 -19.74 -0.13
N ILE A 724 18.91 -19.84 -0.14
CA ILE A 724 18.18 -21.10 -0.03
C ILE A 724 17.39 -21.28 -1.33
N LEU A 725 17.86 -22.23 -2.14
CA LEU A 725 17.38 -22.49 -3.48
C LEU A 725 16.28 -23.53 -3.51
N LEU A 726 15.22 -23.26 -4.27
CA LEU A 726 13.95 -23.97 -4.18
C LEU A 726 13.55 -24.60 -5.50
N GLY A 727 13.24 -25.89 -5.48
CA GLY A 727 12.87 -26.65 -6.68
C GLY A 727 14.06 -27.26 -7.41
N ASP A 728 13.79 -27.82 -8.59
CA ASP A 728 14.80 -28.46 -9.44
C ASP A 728 15.63 -27.41 -10.18
N VAL A 729 16.55 -26.78 -9.46
CA VAL A 729 17.56 -25.91 -10.06
C VAL A 729 18.46 -26.77 -10.96
N GLU A 730 18.44 -26.50 -12.27
CA GLU A 730 19.28 -27.20 -13.24
C GLU A 730 20.76 -27.13 -12.82
N LYS A 731 21.49 -28.23 -12.98
CA LYS A 731 22.90 -28.38 -12.56
C LYS A 731 23.89 -27.50 -13.34
N THR A 732 23.42 -26.55 -14.14
CA THR A 732 24.24 -25.70 -14.99
C THR A 732 23.89 -24.24 -14.77
N ASN A 733 24.76 -23.55 -14.00
CA ASN A 733 24.96 -22.10 -13.99
C ASN A 733 24.07 -21.25 -13.06
N ASN A 734 23.89 -21.66 -11.79
CA ASN A 734 23.29 -20.79 -10.78
C ASN A 734 24.29 -19.74 -10.28
N MET A 735 24.16 -18.50 -10.77
CA MET A 735 25.02 -17.38 -10.36
C MET A 735 24.90 -17.06 -8.88
N LEU A 736 23.70 -17.14 -8.31
CA LEU A 736 23.48 -16.84 -6.88
C LEU A 736 24.32 -17.74 -5.98
N HIS A 737 24.51 -19.02 -6.32
CA HIS A 737 25.44 -19.90 -5.62
C HIS A 737 26.89 -19.38 -5.63
N GLY A 738 27.35 -18.86 -6.78
CA GLY A 738 28.66 -18.22 -6.90
C GLY A 738 28.77 -16.96 -6.04
N ILE A 739 27.71 -16.13 -6.01
CA ILE A 739 27.65 -14.90 -5.21
C ILE A 739 27.70 -15.21 -3.71
N SER A 740 26.91 -16.17 -3.25
CA SER A 740 26.88 -16.58 -1.84
C SER A 740 28.25 -17.06 -1.38
N ASN A 741 28.91 -17.93 -2.15
CA ASN A 741 30.27 -18.39 -1.81
C ASN A 741 31.31 -17.27 -1.90
N ALA A 742 31.25 -16.40 -2.91
CA ALA A 742 32.21 -15.30 -3.06
C ALA A 742 32.17 -14.33 -1.87
N THR A 743 30.98 -14.07 -1.34
CA THR A 743 30.76 -13.20 -0.16
C THR A 743 30.98 -13.91 1.18
N GLY A 744 31.52 -15.14 1.19
CA GLY A 744 31.76 -15.91 2.42
C GLY A 744 30.51 -16.52 3.05
N GLY A 745 29.38 -16.49 2.34
CA GLY A 745 28.10 -17.08 2.75
C GLY A 745 27.91 -18.53 2.30
N CYS A 746 26.70 -19.03 2.48
CA CYS A 746 26.29 -20.39 2.23
C CYS A 746 25.14 -20.47 1.24
N CYS A 747 25.17 -21.48 0.36
CA CYS A 747 24.10 -21.76 -0.58
C CYS A 747 23.54 -23.15 -0.34
N PHE A 748 22.30 -23.20 0.13
CA PHE A 748 21.58 -24.43 0.47
C PHE A 748 20.61 -24.81 -0.64
N LYS A 749 20.48 -26.11 -0.91
CA LYS A 749 19.47 -26.66 -1.81
C LYS A 749 18.71 -27.78 -1.07
N PRO A 750 17.73 -27.46 -0.20
CA PRO A 750 16.95 -28.47 0.51
C PRO A 750 16.15 -29.33 -0.48
N GLU A 751 16.33 -30.65 -0.45
CA GLU A 751 15.65 -31.61 -1.35
C GLU A 751 14.22 -31.94 -0.91
N THR A 752 13.87 -31.66 0.35
CA THR A 752 12.52 -31.83 0.88
C THR A 752 12.12 -30.64 1.76
N THR A 753 10.81 -30.46 1.99
CA THR A 753 10.30 -29.48 2.97
C THR A 753 10.88 -29.73 4.36
N LYS A 754 11.06 -30.99 4.74
CA LYS A 754 11.67 -31.41 6.01
C LYS A 754 13.12 -30.94 6.12
N ASP A 755 13.90 -31.04 5.05
CA ASP A 755 15.27 -30.53 5.00
C ASP A 755 15.31 -29.00 5.07
N GLY A 756 14.35 -28.33 4.41
CA GLY A 756 14.19 -26.89 4.49
C GLY A 756 13.90 -26.40 5.91
N LEU A 757 13.01 -27.08 6.63
CA LEU A 757 12.70 -26.77 8.03
C LEU A 757 13.90 -27.03 8.95
N ARG A 758 14.63 -28.14 8.75
CA ARG A 758 15.87 -28.46 9.48
C ARG A 758 16.92 -27.37 9.35
N LEU A 759 17.06 -26.75 8.17
CA LEU A 759 18.04 -25.67 7.97
C LEU A 759 17.88 -24.54 8.97
N PHE A 760 16.64 -24.13 9.26
CA PHE A 760 16.36 -23.05 10.21
C PHE A 760 16.32 -23.50 11.68
N GLU A 761 16.56 -24.79 11.97
CA GLU A 761 16.85 -25.27 13.32
C GLU A 761 18.35 -25.15 13.66
N ILE A 762 19.21 -25.00 12.65
CA ILE A 762 20.67 -24.91 12.81
C ILE A 762 21.08 -23.47 13.19
N GLU A 763 21.73 -23.32 14.35
CA GLU A 763 22.16 -22.00 14.86
C GLU A 763 23.13 -21.27 13.93
N THR A 764 24.04 -21.97 13.26
CA THR A 764 25.00 -21.38 12.31
C THR A 764 24.33 -20.90 11.03
N VAL A 765 23.14 -21.41 10.72
CA VAL A 765 22.27 -20.88 9.66
C VAL A 765 21.50 -19.67 10.19
N LEU A 766 21.06 -19.65 11.44
CA LEU A 766 20.31 -18.51 11.99
C LEU A 766 21.16 -17.26 12.27
N SER A 767 22.38 -17.42 12.81
CA SER A 767 23.25 -16.30 13.17
C SER A 767 24.69 -16.50 12.72
N LEU A 768 25.29 -15.45 12.15
CA LEU A 768 26.72 -15.40 11.81
C LEU A 768 27.62 -15.39 13.04
N GLU A 769 27.13 -15.02 14.23
CA GLU A 769 27.93 -15.07 15.46
C GLU A 769 28.34 -16.50 15.82
N GLN A 770 27.49 -17.47 15.50
CA GLN A 770 27.73 -18.90 15.77
C GLN A 770 28.52 -19.59 14.65
N ARG A 771 28.73 -18.91 13.51
CA ARG A 771 29.37 -19.47 12.31
C ARG A 771 30.86 -19.17 12.28
N LYS A 772 31.66 -20.15 11.85
CA LYS A 772 33.03 -19.91 11.40
C LYS A 772 33.00 -19.32 9.99
N LEU A 773 33.48 -18.09 9.83
CA LEU A 773 33.46 -17.39 8.55
C LEU A 773 34.29 -18.12 7.49
N LYS A 774 33.75 -18.23 6.28
CA LYS A 774 34.49 -18.70 5.08
C LYS A 774 35.44 -17.59 4.61
N GLU A 775 36.46 -17.96 3.85
CA GLU A 775 37.34 -16.97 3.21
C GLU A 775 36.59 -16.22 2.11
N GLU A 776 36.57 -14.89 2.20
CA GLU A 776 36.02 -14.01 1.17
C GLU A 776 36.99 -13.86 -0.01
N LEU A 777 36.45 -13.78 -1.23
CA LEU A 777 37.25 -13.51 -2.42
C LEU A 777 37.57 -12.03 -2.57
N ASP A 778 38.75 -11.72 -3.13
CA ASP A 778 39.16 -10.34 -3.42
C ASP A 778 38.18 -9.70 -4.43
N PRO A 779 37.58 -8.53 -4.12
CA PRO A 779 36.68 -7.80 -5.01
C PRO A 779 37.24 -7.57 -6.42
N SER A 780 38.57 -7.44 -6.55
CA SER A 780 39.24 -7.18 -7.83
C SER A 780 39.36 -8.41 -8.74
N SER A 781 39.07 -9.61 -8.20
CA SER A 781 39.18 -10.90 -8.91
C SER A 781 37.84 -11.44 -9.46
N ILE A 782 36.74 -10.72 -9.17
CA ILE A 782 35.38 -11.17 -9.52
C ILE A 782 35.06 -10.86 -10.98
N SER A 783 34.62 -11.89 -11.69
CA SER A 783 34.01 -11.81 -13.03
C SER A 783 32.88 -12.83 -13.11
N GLN A 784 31.97 -12.69 -14.08
CA GLN A 784 30.92 -13.71 -14.30
C GLN A 784 31.53 -15.11 -14.51
N SER A 785 32.63 -15.19 -15.25
CA SER A 785 33.35 -16.45 -15.46
C SER A 785 33.93 -17.03 -14.17
N SER A 786 34.35 -16.18 -13.23
CA SER A 786 34.84 -16.59 -11.91
C SER A 786 33.70 -17.16 -11.07
N LEU A 787 32.53 -16.52 -11.07
CA LEU A 787 31.33 -16.97 -10.35
C LEU A 787 30.82 -18.32 -10.87
N SER A 788 30.76 -18.51 -12.19
CA SER A 788 30.43 -19.81 -12.80
C SER A 788 31.42 -20.91 -12.43
N LYS A 789 32.72 -20.61 -12.33
CA LYS A 789 33.76 -21.58 -11.94
C LYS A 789 33.63 -22.00 -10.47
N ILE A 790 33.25 -21.08 -9.58
CA ILE A 790 33.00 -21.39 -8.17
C ILE A 790 31.86 -22.42 -8.06
N PHE A 791 30.77 -22.22 -8.81
CA PHE A 791 29.69 -23.19 -8.90
C PHE A 791 30.13 -24.57 -9.40
N ALA A 792 31.03 -24.64 -10.39
CA ALA A 792 31.54 -25.92 -10.90
C ALA A 792 32.46 -26.67 -9.92
N THR A 793 32.97 -25.99 -8.89
CA THR A 793 33.98 -26.53 -7.96
C THR A 793 33.45 -26.77 -6.55
N HIS A 794 32.38 -26.10 -6.16
CA HIS A 794 31.80 -26.16 -4.81
C HIS A 794 30.41 -26.79 -4.86
N ALA A 795 30.18 -27.79 -4.01
CA ALA A 795 28.86 -28.37 -3.79
C ALA A 795 27.99 -27.41 -2.95
N TYR A 796 26.67 -27.63 -2.96
CA TYR A 796 25.76 -26.95 -2.05
C TYR A 796 26.12 -27.24 -0.59
N ASP A 797 25.93 -26.25 0.28
CA ASP A 797 26.17 -26.39 1.70
C ASP A 797 25.07 -27.24 2.36
N GLU A 798 25.46 -28.15 3.26
CA GLU A 798 24.53 -28.91 4.11
C GLU A 798 24.38 -28.23 5.49
N CYS A 799 25.49 -27.84 6.11
CA CYS A 799 25.52 -27.17 7.41
C CYS A 799 26.81 -26.33 7.56
N PRO A 800 26.72 -25.05 7.95
CA PRO A 800 27.90 -24.23 8.21
C PRO A 800 28.65 -24.65 9.49
N GLU A 801 29.98 -24.64 9.45
CA GLU A 801 30.83 -24.94 10.62
C GLU A 801 30.57 -23.98 11.79
N THR A 802 30.52 -24.52 13.01
CA THR A 802 30.34 -23.74 14.25
C THR A 802 31.64 -23.10 14.72
N SER A 803 31.57 -21.84 15.16
CA SER A 803 32.63 -21.20 15.95
C SER A 803 32.63 -21.73 17.40
N LEU A 804 33.47 -22.75 17.66
CA LEU A 804 33.70 -23.20 19.04
C LEU A 804 34.55 -22.18 19.83
N PRO A 805 34.26 -21.94 21.13
CA PRO A 805 35.10 -21.12 21.98
C PRO A 805 36.54 -21.61 21.97
N SER A 806 37.51 -20.72 21.70
CA SER A 806 38.93 -21.06 21.68
C SER A 806 39.41 -21.62 23.03
N GLN A 807 38.72 -21.27 24.12
CA GLN A 807 38.95 -21.78 25.47
C GLN A 807 38.72 -23.28 25.64
N ILE A 808 37.99 -23.96 24.74
CA ILE A 808 37.81 -25.43 24.80
C ILE A 808 39.17 -26.14 24.73
N ASN A 809 40.10 -25.59 23.93
CA ASN A 809 41.45 -26.11 23.77
C ASN A 809 42.43 -25.61 24.86
N SER A 810 41.96 -24.79 25.81
CA SER A 810 42.81 -24.29 26.89
C SER A 810 43.11 -25.39 27.91
N LYS A 811 44.29 -25.31 28.54
CA LYS A 811 44.62 -26.18 29.67
C LYS A 811 43.64 -25.93 30.81
N VAL A 812 43.14 -27.02 31.39
CA VAL A 812 42.27 -27.01 32.56
C VAL A 812 43.00 -27.54 33.78
N THR A 813 42.47 -27.26 34.96
CA THR A 813 43.05 -27.71 36.23
C THR A 813 41.99 -28.26 37.17
N ALA A 814 42.42 -29.01 38.19
CA ALA A 814 41.53 -29.51 39.22
C ALA A 814 40.87 -28.36 40.00
N THR A 815 39.62 -28.57 40.45
CA THR A 815 38.83 -27.56 41.20
C THR A 815 39.57 -26.99 42.41
N GLU A 816 40.29 -27.83 43.16
CA GLU A 816 41.09 -27.40 44.32
C GLU A 816 42.19 -26.40 43.93
N SER A 817 42.97 -26.73 42.90
CA SER A 817 44.08 -25.89 42.42
C SER A 817 43.56 -24.54 41.90
N ALA A 818 42.45 -24.56 41.16
CA ALA A 818 41.77 -23.35 40.69
C ALA A 818 41.29 -22.48 41.87
N LEU A 819 40.66 -23.07 42.88
CA LEU A 819 40.17 -22.37 44.07
C LEU A 819 41.33 -21.74 44.86
N LYS A 820 42.40 -22.49 45.15
CA LYS A 820 43.59 -21.97 45.84
C LYS A 820 44.23 -20.80 45.09
N LYS A 821 44.37 -20.90 43.76
CA LYS A 821 44.96 -19.86 42.90
C LYS A 821 44.10 -18.59 42.90
N ASN A 822 42.79 -18.72 42.71
CA ASN A 822 41.90 -17.56 42.57
C ASN A 822 41.54 -16.92 43.91
N MET A 823 41.43 -17.69 45.01
CA MET A 823 41.27 -17.11 46.35
C MET A 823 42.50 -16.30 46.80
N LYS A 824 43.72 -16.69 46.40
CA LYS A 824 44.92 -15.84 46.60
C LYS A 824 44.83 -14.52 45.83
N LYS A 825 44.32 -14.57 44.59
CA LYS A 825 44.11 -13.36 43.77
C LYS A 825 43.03 -12.46 44.36
N LEU A 826 41.95 -13.03 44.92
CA LEU A 826 40.85 -12.31 45.57
C LEU A 826 41.34 -11.39 46.70
N LYS A 827 42.34 -11.82 47.46
CA LYS A 827 42.95 -11.01 48.52
C LYS A 827 43.84 -9.85 48.02
N LYS A 828 44.27 -9.88 46.74
CA LYS A 828 45.21 -8.89 46.16
C LYS A 828 44.54 -7.88 45.21
N ARG A 829 43.38 -8.19 44.64
CA ARG A 829 42.69 -7.37 43.63
C ARG A 829 41.19 -7.40 43.88
N GLY A 830 40.48 -6.27 43.71
CA GLY A 830 39.03 -6.25 43.75
C GLY A 830 38.45 -7.01 42.56
N PHE A 831 37.72 -8.09 42.81
CA PHE A 831 36.99 -8.86 41.81
C PHE A 831 35.57 -8.29 41.61
N LEU A 832 35.00 -8.46 40.41
CA LEU A 832 33.60 -8.14 40.13
C LEU A 832 32.66 -9.09 40.87
N GLU A 833 31.39 -8.70 41.05
CA GLU A 833 30.38 -9.54 41.74
C GLU A 833 30.16 -10.89 41.05
N LYS A 834 30.15 -10.92 39.71
CA LYS A 834 30.11 -12.15 38.90
C LYS A 834 31.14 -13.16 39.39
N ASP A 835 32.38 -12.72 39.49
CA ASP A 835 33.50 -13.60 39.77
C ASP A 835 33.45 -14.18 41.19
N LYS A 836 32.94 -13.39 42.15
CA LYS A 836 32.69 -13.88 43.52
C LYS A 836 31.65 -15.01 43.49
N ARG A 837 30.54 -14.82 42.77
CA ARG A 837 29.52 -15.85 42.62
C ARG A 837 30.06 -17.11 41.94
N VAL A 838 30.84 -16.98 40.86
CA VAL A 838 31.46 -18.14 40.17
C VAL A 838 32.39 -18.92 41.12
N LEU A 839 33.14 -18.22 41.97
CA LEU A 839 33.99 -18.86 42.99
C LEU A 839 33.18 -19.59 44.06
N GLU A 840 32.03 -19.05 44.47
CA GLU A 840 31.11 -19.70 45.40
C GLU A 840 30.51 -20.98 44.81
N GLU A 841 30.10 -20.95 43.54
CA GLU A 841 29.62 -22.13 42.80
C GLU A 841 30.71 -23.21 42.71
N LEU A 842 31.92 -22.82 42.32
CA LEU A 842 33.05 -23.74 42.23
C LEU A 842 33.42 -24.34 43.59
N LYS A 843 33.35 -23.53 44.66
CA LYS A 843 33.57 -23.98 46.04
C LYS A 843 32.50 -24.98 46.46
N SER A 844 31.23 -24.71 46.15
CA SER A 844 30.10 -25.60 46.44
C SER A 844 30.30 -26.97 45.76
N LEU A 845 30.59 -26.97 44.46
CA LEU A 845 30.84 -28.18 43.68
C LEU A 845 32.12 -28.92 44.10
N HIS A 846 33.13 -28.20 44.59
CA HIS A 846 34.32 -28.85 45.17
C HIS A 846 33.97 -29.54 46.49
N CYS A 847 33.30 -28.87 47.43
CA CYS A 847 33.01 -29.43 48.76
C CYS A 847 32.01 -30.57 48.68
N ASN A 848 30.96 -30.41 47.87
CA ASN A 848 29.93 -31.40 47.62
C ASN A 848 29.86 -31.65 46.09
N PRO A 849 30.72 -32.51 45.53
CA PRO A 849 30.71 -32.84 44.11
C PRO A 849 29.48 -33.65 43.74
N HIS A 850 29.09 -33.55 42.48
CA HIS A 850 27.97 -34.31 41.96
C HIS A 850 28.44 -35.73 41.59
N PRO A 851 27.66 -36.80 41.89
CA PRO A 851 28.09 -38.19 41.63
C PRO A 851 28.41 -38.48 40.16
N TYR A 852 27.71 -37.81 39.24
CA TYR A 852 27.79 -38.05 37.80
C TYR A 852 28.54 -36.97 37.00
N PHE A 853 29.01 -35.89 37.65
CA PHE A 853 29.75 -34.82 36.96
C PHE A 853 31.15 -34.61 37.55
N ARG A 854 32.12 -34.32 36.70
CA ARG A 854 33.45 -33.80 37.08
C ARG A 854 33.68 -32.45 36.42
N VAL A 855 34.13 -31.46 37.17
CA VAL A 855 34.26 -30.07 36.70
C VAL A 855 35.72 -29.65 36.72
N PHE A 856 36.18 -29.03 35.63
CA PHE A 856 37.55 -28.62 35.41
C PHE A 856 37.60 -27.16 34.90
N PRO A 857 37.88 -26.18 35.77
CA PRO A 857 38.04 -24.79 35.36
C PRO A 857 39.29 -24.59 34.49
N SER A 858 39.21 -23.68 33.52
CA SER A 858 40.36 -23.28 32.70
C SER A 858 41.42 -22.53 33.53
N GLU A 859 42.69 -22.78 33.22
CA GLU A 859 43.83 -22.19 33.92
C GLU A 859 44.02 -20.70 33.63
N SER A 860 43.66 -20.29 32.41
CA SER A 860 43.74 -18.92 31.90
C SER A 860 42.51 -18.11 32.31
N ASP A 861 41.32 -18.71 32.24
CA ASP A 861 40.04 -18.08 32.59
C ASP A 861 39.17 -19.03 33.43
N PHE A 862 39.13 -18.80 34.74
CA PHE A 862 38.34 -19.64 35.64
C PHE A 862 36.81 -19.47 35.47
N THR A 863 36.36 -18.53 34.63
CA THR A 863 34.95 -18.37 34.23
C THR A 863 34.56 -19.23 33.02
N PHE A 864 35.46 -20.11 32.58
CA PHE A 864 35.19 -21.15 31.60
C PHE A 864 35.52 -22.53 32.20
N TRP A 865 34.55 -23.45 32.21
CA TRP A 865 34.70 -24.79 32.78
C TRP A 865 34.49 -25.86 31.71
N ARG A 866 35.33 -26.90 31.73
CA ARG A 866 35.05 -28.18 31.06
C ARG A 866 34.42 -29.12 32.06
N ILE A 867 33.41 -29.86 31.63
CA ILE A 867 32.60 -30.70 32.49
C ILE A 867 32.50 -32.07 31.83
N LEU A 868 32.80 -33.13 32.58
CA LEU A 868 32.56 -34.50 32.16
C LEU A 868 31.32 -35.03 32.86
N MET A 869 30.40 -35.60 32.11
CA MET A 869 29.16 -36.17 32.59
C MET A 869 29.08 -37.65 32.23
N GLN A 870 28.67 -38.47 33.20
CA GLN A 870 28.30 -39.85 32.92
C GLN A 870 26.85 -39.92 32.44
N GLY A 871 26.57 -40.69 31.39
CA GLY A 871 25.20 -40.94 30.95
C GLY A 871 24.32 -41.61 32.02
N PRO A 872 23.03 -41.24 32.13
CA PRO A 872 22.16 -41.81 33.16
C PRO A 872 21.93 -43.32 33.04
N PRO A 873 21.83 -44.05 34.17
CA PRO A 873 21.50 -45.47 34.15
C PRO A 873 20.10 -45.68 33.55
N ASP A 874 19.88 -46.87 32.97
CA ASP A 874 18.58 -47.29 32.41
C ASP A 874 18.03 -46.40 31.28
N THR A 875 18.90 -45.62 30.64
CA THR A 875 18.63 -44.84 29.41
C THR A 875 19.45 -45.40 28.23
N PRO A 876 19.17 -45.01 26.97
CA PRO A 876 20.07 -45.31 25.85
C PRO A 876 21.50 -44.74 26.05
N TYR A 877 21.66 -43.77 26.95
CA TYR A 877 22.92 -43.09 27.23
C TYR A 877 23.81 -43.78 28.29
N ARG A 878 23.35 -44.87 28.92
CA ARG A 878 23.92 -45.52 30.13
C ARG A 878 25.40 -45.92 30.13
N LYS A 879 26.05 -45.97 28.97
CA LYS A 879 27.49 -46.28 28.82
C LYS A 879 28.31 -45.12 28.26
N GLY A 880 27.66 -43.99 27.97
CA GLY A 880 28.31 -42.80 27.43
C GLY A 880 29.03 -41.99 28.51
N ALA A 881 30.18 -41.41 28.17
CA ALA A 881 30.77 -40.28 28.85
C ALA A 881 30.72 -39.06 27.92
N PHE A 882 30.06 -38.00 28.38
CA PHE A 882 29.81 -36.79 27.60
C PHE A 882 30.65 -35.64 28.14
N GLU A 883 31.36 -34.95 27.25
CA GLU A 883 31.99 -33.69 27.57
C GLU A 883 31.03 -32.53 27.30
N LEU A 884 30.99 -31.58 28.22
CA LEU A 884 30.28 -30.31 28.13
C LEU A 884 31.25 -29.17 28.45
N TYR A 885 30.92 -27.96 28.00
CA TYR A 885 31.54 -26.74 28.53
C TYR A 885 30.50 -25.82 29.16
N CYS A 886 30.96 -25.01 30.11
CA CYS A 886 30.19 -23.97 30.76
C CYS A 886 30.94 -22.64 30.70
N GLN A 887 30.27 -21.57 30.25
CA GLN A 887 30.83 -20.23 30.16
C GLN A 887 29.95 -19.21 30.90
N PHE A 888 30.54 -18.48 31.84
CA PHE A 888 29.84 -17.44 32.61
C PHE A 888 29.95 -16.08 31.92
N GLY A 889 28.84 -15.67 31.27
CA GLY A 889 28.72 -14.38 30.58
C GLY A 889 28.83 -13.15 31.49
N PRO A 890 28.94 -11.93 30.94
CA PRO A 890 29.10 -10.69 31.72
C PRO A 890 27.93 -10.41 32.67
N ASP A 891 26.72 -10.85 32.31
CA ASP A 891 25.49 -10.62 33.07
C ASP A 891 25.21 -11.68 34.14
N TYR A 892 26.10 -12.66 34.35
CA TYR A 892 25.90 -13.69 35.37
C TYR A 892 26.05 -13.08 36.80
N PRO A 893 25.16 -13.40 37.77
CA PRO A 893 24.12 -14.43 37.76
C PRO A 893 22.70 -13.92 37.42
N VAL A 894 22.56 -12.73 36.84
CA VAL A 894 21.24 -12.23 36.40
C VAL A 894 20.75 -13.07 35.22
N LYS A 895 21.66 -13.44 34.31
CA LYS A 895 21.42 -14.41 33.23
C LYS A 895 22.13 -15.75 33.51
N PRO A 896 21.59 -16.88 33.02
CA PRO A 896 22.23 -18.18 33.21
C PRO A 896 23.58 -18.27 32.49
N PRO A 897 24.46 -19.18 32.93
CA PRO A 897 25.66 -19.51 32.17
C PRO A 897 25.29 -20.28 30.90
N VAL A 898 26.15 -20.18 29.88
CA VAL A 898 25.99 -20.96 28.64
C VAL A 898 26.58 -22.35 28.88
N ILE A 899 25.77 -23.39 28.78
CA ILE A 899 26.19 -24.79 28.83
C ILE A 899 25.88 -25.47 27.50
N ARG A 900 26.87 -26.13 26.91
CA ARG A 900 26.68 -26.94 25.70
C ARG A 900 27.45 -28.26 25.78
N PHE A 901 26.91 -29.28 25.13
CA PHE A 901 27.62 -30.53 24.86
C PHE A 901 28.73 -30.31 23.83
N VAL A 902 29.91 -30.84 24.11
CA VAL A 902 31.03 -30.97 23.17
C VAL A 902 30.92 -32.32 22.46
N THR A 903 30.61 -33.37 23.21
CA THR A 903 30.28 -34.69 22.66
C THR A 903 28.90 -34.63 22.02
N GLN A 904 28.78 -35.05 20.75
CA GLN A 904 27.47 -35.10 20.07
C GLN A 904 26.51 -36.05 20.81
N VAL A 905 25.24 -35.64 20.89
CA VAL A 905 24.20 -36.41 21.59
C VAL A 905 22.97 -36.50 20.69
N TYR A 906 22.47 -37.71 20.51
CA TYR A 906 21.21 -37.96 19.82
C TYR A 906 20.06 -37.73 20.82
N HIS A 907 19.49 -36.52 20.83
CA HIS A 907 18.43 -36.14 21.76
C HIS A 907 17.53 -35.01 21.24
N CYS A 908 16.20 -35.11 21.35
CA CYS A 908 15.28 -34.10 20.79
C CYS A 908 15.44 -32.67 21.37
N ASN A 909 15.91 -32.54 22.62
CA ASN A 909 16.20 -31.25 23.25
C ASN A 909 17.68 -30.80 23.13
N VAL A 910 18.52 -31.50 22.37
CA VAL A 910 19.93 -31.14 22.12
C VAL A 910 20.17 -31.04 20.62
N ASN A 911 20.68 -29.91 20.13
CA ASN A 911 20.96 -29.76 18.70
C ASN A 911 22.36 -30.30 18.31
N SER A 912 22.66 -30.29 17.01
CA SER A 912 23.93 -30.77 16.44
C SER A 912 25.19 -30.04 16.95
N VAL A 913 25.02 -28.85 17.53
CA VAL A 913 26.08 -28.00 18.10
C VAL A 913 26.15 -28.15 19.62
N GLY A 914 25.31 -29.02 20.20
CA GLY A 914 25.28 -29.33 21.62
C GLY A 914 24.56 -28.29 22.48
N ARG A 915 23.81 -27.34 21.92
CA ARG A 915 22.93 -26.47 22.72
C ARG A 915 21.81 -27.30 23.33
N ILE A 916 21.44 -26.93 24.55
CA ILE A 916 20.42 -27.60 25.34
C ILE A 916 19.22 -26.67 25.46
N CYS A 917 18.01 -27.17 25.16
CA CYS A 917 16.76 -26.46 25.47
C CYS A 917 16.20 -27.02 26.77
N HIS A 918 16.15 -26.18 27.80
CA HIS A 918 15.48 -26.49 29.06
C HIS A 918 15.09 -25.18 29.75
N ASN A 919 13.91 -25.15 30.37
CA ASN A 919 13.35 -23.94 30.97
C ASN A 919 14.23 -23.28 32.06
N ILE A 920 15.14 -24.05 32.69
CA ILE A 920 16.10 -23.57 33.70
C ILE A 920 17.11 -22.58 33.13
N PHE A 921 17.30 -22.56 31.80
CA PHE A 921 18.17 -21.62 31.10
C PHE A 921 17.41 -20.39 30.57
N ASP A 922 16.11 -20.29 30.86
CA ASP A 922 15.24 -19.25 30.33
C ASP A 922 14.18 -18.83 31.37
N ARG A 923 12.89 -19.10 31.13
CA ARG A 923 11.75 -18.64 31.95
C ARG A 923 11.80 -18.99 33.43
N ASN A 924 12.43 -20.11 33.78
CA ASN A 924 12.55 -20.54 35.18
C ASN A 924 13.88 -20.11 35.81
N TYR A 925 14.78 -19.46 35.07
CA TYR A 925 16.05 -19.00 35.61
C TYR A 925 15.87 -17.81 36.56
N ASN A 926 16.61 -17.84 37.67
CA ASN A 926 16.87 -16.66 38.50
C ASN A 926 18.21 -16.80 39.20
N ALA A 927 18.75 -15.69 39.73
CA ALA A 927 20.10 -15.62 40.32
C ALA A 927 20.32 -16.53 41.56
N HIS A 928 19.27 -17.12 42.13
CA HIS A 928 19.41 -18.08 43.24
C HIS A 928 19.73 -19.49 42.75
N ILE A 929 19.42 -19.82 41.49
CA ILE A 929 19.71 -21.12 40.90
C ILE A 929 21.22 -21.36 40.85
N THR A 930 21.63 -22.48 41.42
CA THR A 930 23.02 -22.91 41.55
C THR A 930 23.48 -23.72 40.34
N MET A 931 24.80 -23.82 40.15
CA MET A 931 25.36 -24.69 39.11
C MET A 931 25.01 -26.15 39.32
N ARG A 932 24.78 -26.58 40.58
CA ARG A 932 24.33 -27.94 40.89
C ARG A 932 22.94 -28.21 40.32
N GLU A 933 21.98 -27.31 40.56
CA GLU A 933 20.60 -27.45 40.04
C GLU A 933 20.59 -27.43 38.51
N ILE A 934 21.44 -26.60 37.88
CA ILE A 934 21.60 -26.57 36.43
C ILE A 934 22.11 -27.91 35.89
N LEU A 935 23.16 -28.48 36.50
CA LEU A 935 23.70 -29.79 36.09
C LEU A 935 22.70 -30.93 36.32
N GLU A 936 21.94 -30.88 37.42
CA GLU A 936 20.87 -31.84 37.71
C GLU A 936 19.74 -31.77 36.67
N ALA A 937 19.38 -30.57 36.20
CA ALA A 937 18.42 -30.40 35.12
C ALA A 937 18.92 -30.96 33.78
N VAL A 938 20.19 -30.70 33.40
CA VAL A 938 20.80 -31.28 32.19
C VAL A 938 20.83 -32.81 32.24
N TYR A 939 21.13 -33.37 33.41
CA TYR A 939 21.11 -34.81 33.62
C TYR A 939 19.70 -35.39 33.54
N GLY A 940 18.72 -34.70 34.15
CA GLY A 940 17.30 -35.08 34.13
C GLY A 940 16.70 -35.10 32.72
N LEU A 941 17.14 -34.19 31.85
CA LEU A 941 16.68 -34.12 30.47
C LEU A 941 16.96 -35.40 29.67
N LEU A 942 18.11 -36.04 29.92
CA LEU A 942 18.46 -37.34 29.29
C LEU A 942 17.67 -38.53 29.85
N ILE A 943 17.06 -38.38 31.04
CA ILE A 943 16.18 -39.40 31.64
C ILE A 943 14.77 -39.23 31.13
N ILE A 944 14.28 -37.99 31.11
CA ILE A 944 12.92 -37.62 30.70
C ILE A 944 13.04 -36.54 29.61
N PRO A 945 13.08 -36.94 28.33
CA PRO A 945 13.04 -35.99 27.22
C PRO A 945 11.75 -35.17 27.24
N GLU A 946 11.83 -33.91 26.78
CA GLU A 946 10.71 -32.96 26.72
C GLU A 946 10.31 -32.72 25.25
N PRO A 947 9.55 -33.63 24.59
CA PRO A 947 9.23 -33.53 23.17
C PRO A 947 8.31 -32.35 22.81
N GLU A 948 7.69 -31.72 23.81
CA GLU A 948 6.83 -30.52 23.64
C GLU A 948 7.65 -29.24 23.41
N ASP A 949 8.90 -29.19 23.88
CA ASP A 949 9.83 -28.06 23.71
C ASP A 949 11.13 -28.50 22.96
N PRO A 950 11.05 -29.08 21.74
CA PRO A 950 12.21 -29.69 21.09
C PRO A 950 13.10 -28.69 20.33
N LEU A 951 14.40 -28.98 20.33
CA LEU A 951 15.36 -28.35 19.40
C LEU A 951 15.38 -29.05 18.06
N ASP A 952 15.21 -30.37 18.06
CA ASP A 952 15.08 -31.19 16.86
C ASP A 952 13.65 -31.76 16.82
N SER A 953 12.81 -31.13 16.01
CA SER A 953 11.39 -31.48 15.88
C SER A 953 11.16 -32.89 15.34
N ILE A 954 12.15 -33.44 14.64
CA ILE A 954 12.06 -34.72 13.95
C ILE A 954 12.40 -35.84 14.92
N LEU A 955 13.42 -35.63 15.74
CA LEU A 955 13.71 -36.50 16.87
C LEU A 955 12.55 -36.50 17.88
N ALA A 956 11.88 -35.37 18.07
CA ALA A 956 10.68 -35.31 18.91
C ALA A 956 9.52 -36.11 18.31
N GLU A 957 9.26 -35.96 17.01
CA GLU A 957 8.27 -36.77 16.29
C GLU A 957 8.60 -38.26 16.36
N GLU A 958 9.85 -38.65 16.14
CA GLU A 958 10.30 -40.05 16.24
C GLU A 958 10.14 -40.58 17.67
N PHE A 959 10.48 -39.79 18.69
CA PHE A 959 10.29 -40.16 20.09
C PHE A 959 8.81 -40.40 20.43
N LEU A 960 7.90 -39.56 19.91
CA LEU A 960 6.47 -39.65 20.15
C LEU A 960 5.81 -40.79 19.36
N THR A 961 6.27 -41.07 18.13
CA THR A 961 5.65 -42.02 17.22
C THR A 961 6.27 -43.42 17.28
N ASN A 962 7.59 -43.52 17.49
CA ASN A 962 8.36 -44.77 17.45
C ASN A 962 9.54 -44.74 18.43
N ARG A 963 9.19 -44.78 19.72
CA ARG A 963 10.15 -44.73 20.84
C ARG A 963 11.23 -45.80 20.78
N GLU A 964 10.92 -47.02 20.33
CA GLU A 964 11.90 -48.11 20.24
C GLU A 964 13.00 -47.81 19.22
N THR A 965 12.63 -47.22 18.08
CA THR A 965 13.62 -46.80 17.06
C THR A 965 14.50 -45.69 17.59
N TYR A 966 13.89 -44.67 18.22
CA TYR A 966 14.62 -43.58 18.85
C TYR A 966 15.64 -44.08 19.88
N GLU A 967 15.22 -44.93 20.81
CA GLU A 967 16.10 -45.45 21.86
C GLU A 967 17.23 -46.32 21.28
N ARG A 968 16.94 -47.11 20.23
CA ARG A 968 17.96 -47.92 19.55
C ARG A 968 19.00 -47.07 18.83
N GLU A 969 18.58 -46.07 18.06
CA GLU A 969 19.51 -45.18 17.35
C GLU A 969 20.29 -44.30 18.34
N ALA A 970 19.66 -43.84 19.43
CA ALA A 970 20.34 -43.11 20.50
C ALA A 970 21.42 -43.95 21.19
N GLU A 971 21.15 -45.23 21.48
CA GLU A 971 22.13 -46.14 22.07
C GLU A 971 23.29 -46.38 21.10
N LYS A 972 23.00 -46.62 19.81
CA LYS A 972 24.02 -46.78 18.77
C LYS A 972 24.90 -45.53 18.66
N HIS A 973 24.30 -44.36 18.56
CA HIS A 973 25.02 -43.09 18.48
C HIS A 973 25.88 -42.83 19.72
N THR A 974 25.39 -43.18 20.91
CA THR A 974 26.16 -43.07 22.17
C THR A 974 27.39 -43.96 22.17
N GLN A 975 27.30 -45.19 21.64
CA GLN A 975 28.45 -46.09 21.54
C GLN A 975 29.51 -45.55 20.58
N GLU A 976 29.10 -44.90 19.49
CA GLU A 976 29.98 -44.32 18.48
C GLU A 976 30.69 -43.04 18.97
N THR A 977 29.97 -42.14 19.66
CA THR A 977 30.45 -40.80 19.98
C THR A 977 30.94 -40.63 21.43
N ALA A 978 30.39 -41.40 22.37
CA ALA A 978 30.59 -41.22 23.81
C ALA A 978 31.15 -42.48 24.51
N GLY A 979 31.67 -43.46 23.76
CA GLY A 979 32.10 -44.77 24.31
C GLY A 979 33.34 -44.77 25.21
N LYS A 980 34.05 -43.64 25.38
CA LYS A 980 35.20 -43.53 26.28
C LYS A 980 34.75 -43.62 27.75
N SER A 981 35.60 -44.14 28.63
CA SER A 981 35.33 -44.12 30.07
C SER A 981 35.58 -42.73 30.65
N LEU A 982 34.80 -42.34 31.66
CA LEU A 982 34.94 -41.04 32.32
C LEU A 982 36.31 -40.88 33.00
N ASP A 983 36.89 -41.97 33.51
CA ASP A 983 38.23 -41.99 34.09
C ASP A 983 39.34 -41.78 33.04
N ASP A 984 39.17 -42.29 31.82
CA ASP A 984 40.14 -42.08 30.74
C ASP A 984 40.08 -40.65 30.21
N MET A 985 38.87 -40.10 30.06
CA MET A 985 38.69 -38.69 29.71
C MET A 985 39.30 -37.76 30.77
N GLU A 986 39.12 -38.03 32.07
CA GLU A 986 39.73 -37.20 33.13
C GLU A 986 41.27 -37.20 33.06
N LYS A 987 41.90 -38.35 32.80
CA LYS A 987 43.37 -38.45 32.66
C LYS A 987 43.90 -37.66 31.46
N GLU A 988 43.10 -37.53 30.40
CA GLU A 988 43.45 -36.68 29.24
C GLU A 988 43.41 -35.18 29.60
N LEU A 989 42.58 -34.78 30.58
CA LEU A 989 42.37 -33.37 30.95
C LEU A 989 43.34 -32.85 32.01
N VAL A 990 43.61 -33.64 33.06
CA VAL A 990 44.36 -33.17 34.23
C VAL A 990 45.34 -34.25 34.72
N GLU A 991 46.56 -33.85 35.03
CA GLU A 991 47.54 -34.73 35.66
C GLU A 991 47.12 -35.07 37.11
N PRO A 992 47.24 -36.33 37.54
CA PRO A 992 46.85 -36.73 38.89
C PRO A 992 47.75 -36.05 39.93
N VAL A 993 47.16 -35.17 40.74
CA VAL A 993 47.84 -34.54 41.88
C VAL A 993 47.77 -35.50 43.07
N PRO A 994 48.90 -35.95 43.66
CA PRO A 994 48.88 -36.78 44.85
C PRO A 994 48.32 -35.98 46.04
N GLN A 995 47.14 -36.37 46.51
CA GLN A 995 46.47 -35.77 47.67
C GLN A 995 46.44 -36.75 48.84
N PHE A 996 46.77 -36.25 50.03
CA PHE A 996 46.59 -37.01 51.26
C PHE A 996 45.10 -37.07 51.62
N VAL A 997 44.51 -38.25 51.52
CA VAL A 997 43.12 -38.50 51.95
C VAL A 997 43.16 -39.43 53.18
N PRO A 998 42.54 -39.05 54.31
CA PRO A 998 42.41 -39.92 55.47
C PRO A 998 41.75 -41.25 55.11
N GLN A 999 42.31 -42.37 55.58
CA GLN A 999 41.90 -43.71 55.16
C GLN A 999 40.41 -44.02 55.41
N HIS A 1000 39.79 -43.44 56.43
CA HIS A 1000 38.37 -43.62 56.75
C HIS A 1000 37.41 -42.88 55.79
N LEU A 1001 37.90 -41.95 54.98
CA LEU A 1001 37.12 -41.24 53.95
C LEU A 1001 37.20 -41.93 52.57
N ILE A 1002 37.96 -43.03 52.48
CA ILE A 1002 38.18 -43.79 51.25
C ILE A 1002 37.23 -44.97 51.22
N CYS A 1003 36.50 -45.10 50.11
CA CYS A 1003 35.64 -46.25 49.89
C CYS A 1003 36.47 -47.54 49.74
N PRO A 1004 36.15 -48.60 50.50
CA PRO A 1004 36.90 -49.86 50.44
C PRO A 1004 36.79 -50.55 49.08
N LEU A 1005 35.72 -50.27 48.32
CA LEU A 1005 35.47 -50.89 47.01
C LEU A 1005 36.11 -50.09 45.85
N THR A 1006 35.89 -48.77 45.79
CA THR A 1006 36.42 -47.93 44.69
C THR A 1006 37.84 -47.45 44.91
N LYS A 1007 38.36 -47.52 46.14
CA LYS A 1007 39.64 -46.93 46.58
C LYS A 1007 39.77 -45.42 46.33
N LYS A 1008 38.63 -44.74 46.10
CA LYS A 1008 38.53 -43.28 45.95
C LYS A 1008 37.83 -42.68 47.17
N MET A 1009 38.04 -41.38 47.41
CA MET A 1009 37.30 -40.65 48.44
C MET A 1009 35.80 -40.67 48.13
N PHE A 1010 34.94 -40.84 49.13
CA PHE A 1010 33.49 -40.91 48.92
C PHE A 1010 32.93 -39.63 48.25
N VAL A 1011 31.86 -39.80 47.47
CA VAL A 1011 31.05 -38.72 46.89
C VAL A 1011 29.60 -38.89 47.36
N ASP A 1012 29.01 -40.08 47.23
CA ASP A 1012 27.68 -40.40 47.72
C ASP A 1012 27.68 -41.70 48.56
N PRO A 1013 28.11 -41.59 49.84
CA PRO A 1013 28.28 -42.75 50.70
C PRO A 1013 26.94 -43.38 51.09
N MET A 1014 26.88 -44.71 51.00
CA MET A 1014 25.77 -45.58 51.41
C MET A 1014 26.24 -46.53 52.49
N LYS A 1015 25.52 -46.57 53.61
CA LYS A 1015 25.74 -47.48 54.73
C LYS A 1015 24.88 -48.72 54.58
N THR A 1016 25.48 -49.89 54.74
CA THR A 1016 24.78 -51.18 54.80
C THR A 1016 24.20 -51.44 56.18
N VAL A 1017 23.28 -52.39 56.31
CA VAL A 1017 22.79 -52.92 57.60
C VAL A 1017 23.92 -53.42 58.52
N TYR A 1018 25.08 -53.78 57.95
CA TYR A 1018 26.27 -54.22 58.69
C TYR A 1018 27.18 -53.06 59.15
N GLY A 1019 26.82 -51.82 58.81
CA GLY A 1019 27.54 -50.62 59.23
C GLY A 1019 28.72 -50.22 58.33
N THR A 1020 29.08 -51.05 57.34
CA THR A 1020 30.10 -50.71 56.33
C THR A 1020 29.56 -49.66 55.37
N VAL A 1021 30.41 -48.70 54.98
CA VAL A 1021 30.06 -47.62 54.06
C VAL A 1021 30.73 -47.85 52.71
N TYR A 1022 29.94 -47.75 51.65
CA TYR A 1022 30.38 -47.87 50.26
C TYR A 1022 29.95 -46.67 49.43
N GLU A 1023 30.59 -46.47 48.29
CA GLU A 1023 30.11 -45.51 47.29
C GLU A 1023 28.84 -46.08 46.63
N ARG A 1024 27.74 -45.31 46.57
CA ARG A 1024 26.43 -45.79 46.09
C ARG A 1024 26.53 -46.61 44.82
N LYS A 1025 27.13 -46.02 43.78
CA LYS A 1025 27.21 -46.64 42.46
C LYS A 1025 27.93 -48.01 42.52
N ALA A 1026 29.00 -48.06 43.29
CA ALA A 1026 29.88 -49.21 43.33
C ALA A 1026 29.25 -50.37 44.11
N ILE A 1027 28.46 -50.08 45.15
CA ILE A 1027 27.68 -51.11 45.85
C ILE A 1027 26.46 -51.56 45.04
N GLU A 1028 25.78 -50.65 44.34
CA GLU A 1028 24.66 -51.01 43.47
C GLU A 1028 25.08 -51.93 42.31
N GLU A 1029 26.21 -51.63 41.65
CA GLU A 1029 26.79 -52.49 40.62
C GLU A 1029 27.21 -53.86 41.16
N HIS A 1030 27.81 -53.89 42.35
CA HIS A 1030 28.14 -55.15 43.01
C HIS A 1030 26.88 -55.99 43.27
N LEU A 1031 25.82 -55.37 43.79
CA LEU A 1031 24.55 -56.02 44.12
C LEU A 1031 23.78 -56.54 42.90
N LYS A 1032 24.00 -55.94 41.71
CA LYS A 1032 23.48 -56.48 40.45
C LYS A 1032 24.13 -57.82 40.05
N GLN A 1033 25.36 -58.08 40.50
CA GLN A 1033 26.13 -59.28 40.15
C GLN A 1033 26.25 -60.28 41.30
N ASN A 1034 26.20 -59.81 42.55
CA ASN A 1034 26.53 -60.53 43.77
C ASN A 1034 25.54 -60.16 44.87
N GLN A 1035 24.85 -61.12 45.50
CA GLN A 1035 23.82 -60.83 46.52
C GLN A 1035 24.38 -60.78 47.96
N TYR A 1036 25.59 -60.24 48.16
CA TYR A 1036 26.27 -60.22 49.46
C TYR A 1036 27.08 -58.94 49.69
N ASP A 1037 27.49 -58.68 50.94
CA ASP A 1037 28.34 -57.53 51.30
C ASP A 1037 29.78 -57.73 50.77
N PRO A 1038 30.35 -56.78 50.00
CA PRO A 1038 31.65 -56.94 49.36
C PRO A 1038 32.82 -57.19 50.32
N THR A 1039 32.73 -56.72 51.56
CA THR A 1039 33.82 -56.85 52.55
C THR A 1039 33.58 -58.00 53.53
N ALA A 1040 32.33 -58.35 53.80
CA ALA A 1040 31.98 -59.46 54.69
C ALA A 1040 31.81 -60.81 53.98
N GLY A 1041 31.69 -60.80 52.65
CA GLY A 1041 31.69 -61.99 51.78
C GLY A 1041 30.34 -62.73 51.68
N PRO A 1042 30.29 -63.87 50.95
CA PRO A 1042 29.05 -64.56 50.56
C PRO A 1042 28.11 -65.01 51.69
N GLY A 1043 28.58 -65.06 52.94
CA GLY A 1043 27.76 -65.40 54.11
C GLY A 1043 26.92 -64.26 54.67
N HIS A 1044 27.03 -63.05 54.12
CA HIS A 1044 26.33 -61.84 54.56
C HIS A 1044 25.47 -61.31 53.43
N GLU A 1045 24.28 -61.89 53.26
CA GLU A 1045 23.33 -61.49 52.21
C GLU A 1045 22.95 -60.02 52.35
N LEU A 1046 22.99 -59.30 51.23
CA LEU A 1046 22.69 -57.88 51.19
C LEU A 1046 21.77 -57.58 50.00
N LYS A 1047 20.64 -56.93 50.24
CA LYS A 1047 19.70 -56.51 49.19
C LYS A 1047 19.69 -54.99 49.04
N MET A 1048 19.13 -54.51 47.93
CA MET A 1048 19.05 -53.06 47.67
C MET A 1048 18.20 -52.31 48.70
N SER A 1049 17.29 -52.98 49.41
CA SER A 1049 16.53 -52.42 50.54
C SER A 1049 17.36 -52.16 51.80
N ASP A 1050 18.54 -52.78 51.89
CA ASP A 1050 19.35 -52.87 53.10
C ASP A 1050 20.50 -51.84 53.12
N ILE A 1051 20.50 -50.93 52.14
CA ILE A 1051 21.45 -49.83 52.01
C ILE A 1051 20.73 -48.48 52.19
N ARG A 1052 21.34 -47.57 52.95
CA ARG A 1052 20.78 -46.21 53.21
C ARG A 1052 21.88 -45.16 53.08
N ALA A 1053 21.53 -43.94 52.70
CA ALA A 1053 22.50 -42.85 52.59
C ALA A 1053 23.14 -42.52 53.96
N ASP A 1054 24.47 -42.40 54.01
CA ASP A 1054 25.22 -42.05 55.21
C ASP A 1054 25.51 -40.54 55.26
N GLN A 1055 24.63 -39.80 55.94
CA GLN A 1055 24.76 -38.34 56.05
C GLN A 1055 25.98 -37.92 56.89
N ASP A 1056 26.39 -38.73 57.86
CA ASP A 1056 27.53 -38.43 58.73
C ASP A 1056 28.84 -38.55 57.95
N MET A 1057 29.03 -39.65 57.21
CA MET A 1057 30.18 -39.82 56.33
C MET A 1057 30.20 -38.73 55.24
N LYS A 1058 29.04 -38.41 54.66
CA LYS A 1058 28.92 -37.33 53.67
C LYS A 1058 29.40 -36.00 54.25
N LYS A 1059 28.96 -35.65 55.47
CA LYS A 1059 29.40 -34.45 56.18
C LYS A 1059 30.90 -34.43 56.44
N MET A 1060 31.47 -35.54 56.93
CA MET A 1060 32.92 -35.65 57.19
C MET A 1060 33.76 -35.41 55.93
N VAL A 1061 33.33 -35.95 54.78
CA VAL A 1061 34.01 -35.74 53.49
C VAL A 1061 33.89 -34.28 53.04
N MET A 1062 32.70 -33.69 53.16
CA MET A 1062 32.49 -32.26 52.83
C MET A 1062 33.39 -31.35 53.69
N ASP A 1063 33.49 -31.62 54.99
CA ASP A 1063 34.36 -30.88 55.92
C ASP A 1063 35.84 -31.06 55.60
N HIS A 1064 36.25 -32.24 55.11
CA HIS A 1064 37.62 -32.47 54.64
C HIS A 1064 37.93 -31.64 53.39
N ARG A 1065 37.07 -31.70 52.36
CA ARG A 1065 37.23 -30.90 51.13
C ARG A 1065 37.22 -29.40 51.41
N SER A 1066 36.35 -28.93 52.31
CA SER A 1066 36.34 -27.52 52.72
C SER A 1066 37.64 -27.09 53.41
N ARG A 1067 38.32 -27.98 54.13
CA ARG A 1067 39.64 -27.69 54.75
C ARG A 1067 40.75 -27.65 53.71
N GLN A 1068 40.70 -28.48 52.67
CA GLN A 1068 41.72 -28.50 51.60
C GLN A 1068 41.88 -27.13 50.92
N ILE A 1069 40.82 -26.33 50.85
CA ILE A 1069 40.81 -25.00 50.22
C ILE A 1069 41.04 -23.84 51.20
N GLN A 1070 41.04 -24.09 52.51
CA GLN A 1070 41.36 -23.07 53.53
C GLN A 1070 42.88 -22.93 53.66
N PHE A 1071 43.35 -21.69 53.86
CA PHE A 1071 44.77 -21.44 54.10
C PHE A 1071 45.12 -21.78 55.55
N ASP A 1072 46.08 -22.67 55.76
CA ASP A 1072 46.79 -22.75 57.04
C ASP A 1072 47.46 -21.41 57.33
N VAL A 1073 47.15 -20.85 58.49
CA VAL A 1073 47.66 -19.56 58.98
C VAL A 1073 49.10 -19.68 59.54
N THR A 1074 49.74 -20.84 59.42
CA THR A 1074 50.94 -21.20 60.20
C THR A 1074 52.24 -21.37 59.42
N THR A 1075 52.40 -20.74 58.26
CA THR A 1075 53.73 -20.57 57.65
C THR A 1075 53.82 -19.20 56.97
N VAL A 1076 54.13 -18.21 57.80
CA VAL A 1076 54.70 -16.90 57.39
C VAL A 1076 56.20 -17.05 57.25
#